data_AF-A0A959R1Z2-F1
#
_entry.id   AF-A0A959R1Z2-F1
#
_cell.length_a   1.000
_cell.length_b   1.000
_cell.length_c   1.000
_cell.angle_alpha   90.00
_cell.angle_beta   90.00
_cell.angle_gamma   90.00
#
_symmetry.space_group_name_H-M   'P 1'
#
loop_
_entity.id
_entity.type
_entity.pdbx_description
1 polymer ?
#
loop_
_entity_poly.entity_id
_entity_poly.type
_entity_poly.pdbx_seq_one_letter_code
_entity_poly.pdbx_strand_id
1 'polypeptide(L)'
;MNWKVFITACISSAIVAFPANIIGCGPEANPYDYYTSFFHQNLPEANGYKPFYYTGYSFLYDANEPVSTTDMFANEWAAYCGASVKTNDAKMLVTKYALKDLNNLYNHLEKKQPLKIPDSVKQNSMTAYFTKSNDLEALGYILYAKRVEPYVVGGDGDWEELKRDSLKMAKLIKNGEQLYAAAKKDFFKAKYAYQILRLAHYSSRYKDVIDWYDNYESNIKTSNLLQPLCLSLKAGALFRTGKQQQAAYLFSKAFSASDVKRISNYLGFNWAVDWKANRQQYLNLCQDNNEKAAMLALFAMGSPNNELNNLQEIYKLNPANPQLEVLVVREINKLEEKYFTPALQKISGGNTFYYIWTDSYTDSIFTDAEKEVQQLAVFLHDAAKNKLVKNAGLLETAACYASYMIKDYTTANQYAAAAEKMNLTPKVKDQLYLTKLLITISQADKMDAAFEEALLPSLQWLEEKIKSEKPVTMEYWQIQQWRNIYRNLMSVVVAKRYHQQGNLAKEVLSIGAADFIMKTNEENYYIKEGVEFLRNKMMSADVEKLYALLDNRNPSKFEHYLFTHNSVTKKEVIDFAGTSYLREYNYAKAIDWFKRSAEKIQINKNPFADLLYDREGQLPSEKKFSSSKLAFAQEMLQLEKATMQPTTAAKSYYKMALGMYNTTYYGHTWELVQYYRSGSDGYHIPKDATDFQKEYYGAYKAQAYFEKAMQASTDKNFKARCLFMMAKCAQKQVHQPQYDEYQTNWDQYDVAYKNYWPLFKENKYFATFVNDYGATPFYKEAYNSCSYLRDFVKKK
;
A
#
# COMPACT_ATOMS: atom_id res chain seq x y z
N MET A 1 -47.91 19.07 -25.19
CA MET A 1 -46.81 18.35 -24.49
C MET A 1 -46.05 19.36 -23.64
N ASN A 2 -46.07 19.21 -22.31
CA ASN A 2 -45.47 20.20 -21.40
C ASN A 2 -43.95 20.04 -21.42
N TRP A 3 -43.25 20.98 -22.06
CA TRP A 3 -41.80 20.92 -22.29
C TRP A 3 -41.00 20.73 -21.00
N LYS A 4 -41.52 21.22 -19.86
CA LYS A 4 -40.92 20.99 -18.54
C LYS A 4 -40.98 19.52 -18.13
N VAL A 5 -42.10 18.83 -18.38
CA VAL A 5 -42.25 17.39 -18.09
C VAL A 5 -41.36 16.56 -19.01
N PHE A 6 -41.23 16.96 -20.28
CA PHE A 6 -40.34 16.29 -21.23
C PHE A 6 -38.87 16.45 -20.84
N ILE A 7 -38.42 17.66 -20.45
CA ILE A 7 -37.05 17.88 -19.97
C ILE A 7 -36.79 17.12 -18.66
N THR A 8 -37.72 17.15 -17.70
CA THR A 8 -37.56 16.38 -16.46
C THR A 8 -37.49 14.88 -16.71
N ALA A 9 -38.31 14.36 -17.63
CA ALA A 9 -38.26 12.96 -18.05
C ALA A 9 -36.93 12.64 -18.74
N CYS A 10 -36.47 13.46 -19.70
CA CYS A 10 -35.18 13.24 -20.39
C CYS A 10 -33.98 13.33 -19.46
N ILE A 11 -33.95 14.25 -18.49
CA ILE A 11 -32.89 14.35 -17.49
C ILE A 11 -32.91 13.13 -16.57
N SER A 12 -34.10 12.70 -16.13
CA SER A 12 -34.24 11.51 -15.28
C SER A 12 -33.85 10.24 -16.03
N SER A 13 -34.26 10.10 -17.29
CA SER A 13 -33.87 9.00 -18.16
C SER A 13 -32.38 9.01 -18.47
N ALA A 14 -31.76 10.18 -18.65
CA ALA A 14 -30.31 10.30 -18.84
C ALA A 14 -29.54 9.92 -17.57
N ILE A 15 -30.03 10.30 -16.37
CA ILE A 15 -29.41 9.90 -15.09
C ILE A 15 -29.53 8.38 -14.86
N VAL A 16 -30.61 7.74 -15.31
CA VAL A 16 -30.79 6.28 -15.22
C VAL A 16 -30.07 5.52 -16.36
N ALA A 17 -29.83 6.18 -17.50
CA ALA A 17 -29.12 5.62 -18.66
C ALA A 17 -27.62 5.89 -18.66
N PHE A 18 -27.09 6.73 -17.75
CA PHE A 18 -25.67 6.67 -17.41
C PHE A 18 -25.42 5.28 -16.85
N PRO A 19 -24.57 4.45 -17.47
CA PRO A 19 -24.18 3.23 -16.83
C PRO A 19 -23.57 3.64 -15.50
N ALA A 20 -24.14 3.14 -14.40
CA ALA A 20 -23.47 3.02 -13.12
C ALA A 20 -22.31 2.02 -13.26
N ASN A 21 -21.48 2.17 -14.30
CA ASN A 21 -20.07 1.92 -14.24
C ASN A 21 -19.55 2.91 -13.19
N ILE A 22 -19.84 2.58 -11.95
CA ILE A 22 -18.96 2.79 -10.82
C ILE A 22 -17.58 2.53 -11.44
N ILE A 23 -16.83 3.60 -11.71
CA ILE A 23 -15.38 3.52 -11.67
C ILE A 23 -15.15 3.16 -10.22
N GLY A 24 -15.26 1.87 -9.92
CA GLY A 24 -14.84 1.33 -8.66
C GLY A 24 -13.37 1.63 -8.70
N CYS A 25 -12.93 2.59 -7.88
CA CYS A 25 -11.55 2.61 -7.49
C CYS A 25 -11.32 1.21 -6.91
N GLY A 26 -10.67 0.33 -7.69
CA GLY A 26 -10.11 -0.88 -7.14
C GLY A 26 -9.20 -0.51 -5.97
N PRO A 27 -8.88 -1.46 -5.08
CA PRO A 27 -7.98 -1.17 -3.97
C PRO A 27 -6.71 -0.52 -4.53
N GLU A 28 -6.41 0.71 -4.07
CA GLU A 28 -5.18 1.41 -4.41
C GLU A 28 -4.04 0.72 -3.66
N ALA A 29 -2.90 0.48 -4.31
CA ALA A 29 -1.75 -0.05 -3.60
C ALA A 29 -1.26 0.99 -2.58
N ASN A 30 -0.92 0.53 -1.38
CA ASN A 30 -0.39 1.42 -0.35
C ASN A 30 1.04 1.86 -0.77
N PRO A 31 1.32 3.15 -1.02
CA PRO A 31 2.63 3.61 -1.49
C PRO A 31 3.77 3.43 -0.48
N TYR A 32 3.44 2.99 0.74
CA TYR A 32 4.35 2.71 1.84
C TYR A 32 4.45 1.22 2.18
N ASP A 33 3.72 0.36 1.46
CA ASP A 33 3.60 -1.07 1.73
C ASP A 33 3.12 -1.85 0.50
N TYR A 34 3.91 -1.78 -0.58
CA TYR A 34 3.62 -2.44 -1.87
C TYR A 34 4.74 -3.40 -2.33
N TYR A 35 5.77 -3.59 -1.50
CA TYR A 35 6.83 -4.57 -1.70
C TYR A 35 7.36 -5.08 -0.35
N THR A 36 8.07 -6.20 -0.34
CA THR A 36 8.70 -6.72 0.88
C THR A 36 9.94 -5.89 1.21
N SER A 37 9.88 -5.16 2.33
CA SER A 37 10.99 -4.37 2.85
C SER A 37 11.45 -4.84 4.24
N PHE A 38 12.76 -4.89 4.43
CA PHE A 38 13.44 -5.04 5.71
C PHE A 38 14.49 -3.95 5.96
N PHE A 39 14.79 -3.10 4.98
CA PHE A 39 15.70 -1.97 5.14
C PHE A 39 14.93 -0.69 5.43
N HIS A 40 15.04 -0.22 6.67
CA HIS A 40 14.27 0.91 7.16
C HIS A 40 14.59 2.20 6.36
N GLN A 41 13.57 2.94 5.92
CA GLN A 41 13.76 4.12 5.06
C GLN A 41 14.27 5.34 5.85
N ASN A 42 13.86 5.46 7.12
CA ASN A 42 14.29 6.52 8.04
C ASN A 42 15.67 6.32 8.72
N LEU A 43 16.63 5.70 8.03
CA LEU A 43 18.01 5.55 8.52
C LEU A 43 18.91 6.77 8.38
N PRO A 44 18.76 7.65 7.36
CA PRO A 44 19.56 8.87 7.25
C PRO A 44 19.36 9.81 8.44
N GLU A 45 20.40 10.57 8.80
CA GLU A 45 20.29 11.68 9.77
C GLU A 45 19.88 13.00 9.08
N ALA A 46 19.93 13.05 7.76
CA ALA A 46 19.50 14.15 6.91
C ALA A 46 17.95 14.23 6.82
N ASN A 47 17.29 14.53 7.95
CA ASN A 47 15.82 14.56 8.07
C ASN A 47 15.12 15.51 7.08
N GLY A 48 15.80 16.56 6.62
CA GLY A 48 15.28 17.47 5.59
C GLY A 48 14.96 16.79 4.25
N TYR A 49 15.46 15.57 4.01
CA TYR A 49 15.26 14.83 2.77
C TYR A 49 14.18 13.75 2.84
N LYS A 50 13.44 13.65 3.94
CA LYS A 50 12.31 12.70 4.09
C LYS A 50 11.34 12.68 2.89
N PRO A 51 10.96 13.81 2.27
CA PRO A 51 10.13 13.81 1.05
C PRO A 51 10.67 12.97 -0.11
N PHE A 52 11.98 12.74 -0.12
CA PHE A 52 12.70 12.02 -1.17
C PHE A 52 13.16 10.64 -0.71
N TYR A 53 12.57 10.06 0.33
CA TYR A 53 12.73 8.63 0.57
C TYR A 53 12.13 7.84 -0.61
N TYR A 54 12.49 6.56 -0.74
CA TYR A 54 12.08 5.80 -1.91
C TYR A 54 10.61 5.39 -1.83
N THR A 55 9.88 5.68 -2.90
CA THR A 55 8.63 5.03 -3.29
C THR A 55 8.60 5.02 -4.82
N GLY A 56 8.21 3.89 -5.39
CA GLY A 56 8.00 3.68 -6.82
C GLY A 56 6.55 3.93 -7.25
N TYR A 57 5.64 4.12 -6.29
CA TYR A 57 4.21 4.30 -6.54
C TYR A 57 3.80 5.78 -6.60
N SER A 58 4.52 6.66 -5.89
CA SER A 58 4.23 8.10 -5.83
C SER A 58 5.42 8.93 -6.30
N PHE A 59 5.18 10.18 -6.75
CA PHE A 59 6.25 11.08 -7.18
C PHE A 59 7.18 11.50 -6.02
N LEU A 60 6.62 11.69 -4.82
CA LEU A 60 7.35 11.96 -3.58
C LEU A 60 6.89 10.97 -2.52
N TYR A 61 7.78 10.67 -1.57
CA TYR A 61 7.43 9.90 -0.38
C TYR A 61 6.59 10.69 0.61
N ASP A 62 6.83 12.00 0.74
CA ASP A 62 6.03 12.90 1.57
C ASP A 62 5.80 14.18 0.78
N ALA A 63 4.54 14.55 0.55
CA ALA A 63 4.18 15.76 -0.20
C ALA A 63 4.31 17.04 0.64
N ASN A 64 4.59 16.93 1.94
CA ASN A 64 4.71 18.09 2.84
C ASN A 64 6.13 18.64 2.88
N GLU A 65 6.26 19.96 2.79
CA GLU A 65 7.55 20.63 2.97
C GLU A 65 8.14 20.30 4.36
N PRO A 66 9.44 19.96 4.45
CA PRO A 66 10.05 19.51 5.70
C PRO A 66 10.19 20.66 6.72
N VAL A 67 10.14 21.91 6.25
CA VAL A 67 10.22 23.12 7.09
C VAL A 67 9.09 24.07 6.73
N SER A 68 8.31 24.45 7.75
CA SER A 68 7.29 25.49 7.65
C SER A 68 7.93 26.87 7.45
N THR A 69 7.67 27.50 6.30
CA THR A 69 8.10 28.89 6.02
C THR A 69 7.60 29.87 7.09
N THR A 70 6.39 29.62 7.59
CA THR A 70 5.76 30.45 8.62
C THR A 70 6.53 30.37 9.94
N ASP A 71 6.93 29.17 10.35
CA ASP A 71 7.69 28.99 11.60
C ASP A 71 9.11 29.52 11.47
N MET A 72 9.73 29.36 10.30
CA MET A 72 11.02 30.01 9.99
C MET A 72 10.93 31.53 10.18
N PHE A 73 9.93 32.19 9.58
CA PHE A 73 9.76 33.64 9.74
C PHE A 73 9.45 34.05 11.18
N ALA A 74 8.61 33.28 11.88
CA ALA A 74 8.30 33.56 13.28
C ALA A 74 9.54 33.50 14.18
N ASN A 75 10.40 32.49 13.98
CA ASN A 75 11.66 32.34 14.71
C ASN A 75 12.62 33.50 14.45
N GLU A 76 12.77 33.92 13.18
CA GLU A 76 13.61 35.06 12.83
C GLU A 76 13.12 36.37 13.47
N TRP A 77 11.80 36.59 13.48
CA TRP A 77 11.20 37.77 14.10
C TRP A 77 11.30 37.77 15.63
N ALA A 78 11.10 36.62 16.27
CA ALA A 78 11.33 36.49 17.70
C ALA A 78 12.80 36.75 18.06
N ALA A 79 13.74 36.20 17.28
CA ALA A 79 15.17 36.44 17.46
C ALA A 79 15.54 37.93 17.27
N TYR A 80 14.97 38.59 16.26
CA TYR A 80 15.16 40.04 16.03
C TYR A 80 14.70 40.89 17.23
N CYS A 81 13.55 40.55 17.82
CA CYS A 81 13.02 41.26 18.98
C CYS A 81 13.71 40.88 20.31
N GLY A 82 14.46 39.78 20.34
CA GLY A 82 15.17 39.27 21.50
C GLY A 82 14.32 38.43 22.46
N ALA A 83 14.94 37.97 23.55
CA ALA A 83 14.39 36.98 24.48
C ALA A 83 13.04 37.34 25.14
N SER A 84 12.62 38.61 25.09
CA SER A 84 11.32 39.04 25.61
C SER A 84 10.12 38.63 24.75
N VAL A 85 10.35 38.17 23.51
CA VAL A 85 9.28 37.81 22.57
C VAL A 85 9.21 36.30 22.38
N LYS A 86 8.00 35.75 22.57
CA LYS A 86 7.72 34.32 22.32
C LYS A 86 7.56 34.07 20.82
N THR A 87 8.12 32.98 20.30
CA THR A 87 7.96 32.58 18.88
C THR A 87 6.49 32.52 18.45
N ASN A 88 5.61 31.98 19.28
CA ASN A 88 4.18 31.89 18.95
C ASN A 88 3.52 33.27 18.82
N ASP A 89 3.92 34.23 19.65
CA ASP A 89 3.43 35.60 19.59
C ASP A 89 3.94 36.31 18.32
N ALA A 90 5.20 36.07 17.94
CA ALA A 90 5.74 36.55 16.67
C ALA A 90 5.00 35.93 15.47
N LYS A 91 4.72 34.63 15.50
CA LYS A 91 3.92 33.93 14.49
C LYS A 91 2.53 34.57 14.33
N MET A 92 1.83 34.82 15.44
CA MET A 92 0.51 35.47 15.43
C MET A 92 0.56 36.87 14.83
N LEU A 93 1.52 37.70 15.25
CA LEU A 93 1.64 39.08 14.77
C LEU A 93 1.97 39.13 13.26
N VAL A 94 2.90 38.28 12.81
CA VAL A 94 3.38 38.26 11.42
C VAL A 94 2.36 37.61 10.48
N THR A 95 1.61 36.60 10.91
CA THR A 95 0.77 35.80 9.98
C THR A 95 -0.73 35.88 10.23
N LYS A 96 -1.21 36.24 11.43
CA LYS A 96 -2.64 36.16 11.76
C LYS A 96 -3.31 37.50 12.06
N TYR A 97 -2.62 38.45 12.70
CA TYR A 97 -3.24 39.73 13.04
C TYR A 97 -3.59 40.56 11.80
N ALA A 98 -4.74 41.25 11.89
CA ALA A 98 -5.28 42.04 10.79
C ALA A 98 -4.45 43.29 10.55
N LEU A 99 -4.32 43.68 9.28
CA LEU A 99 -3.60 44.90 8.87
C LEU A 99 -4.14 46.16 9.57
N LYS A 100 -5.45 46.22 9.85
CA LYS A 100 -6.09 47.33 10.58
C LYS A 100 -5.51 47.50 11.98
N ASP A 101 -5.35 46.42 12.72
CA ASP A 101 -4.89 46.46 14.11
C ASP A 101 -3.41 46.84 14.18
N LEU A 102 -2.59 46.30 13.27
CA LEU A 102 -1.19 46.67 13.15
C LEU A 102 -1.02 48.14 12.73
N ASN A 103 -1.88 48.68 11.86
CA ASN A 103 -1.87 50.11 11.51
C ASN A 103 -2.24 50.98 12.72
N ASN A 104 -3.20 50.56 13.54
CA ASN A 104 -3.58 51.28 14.76
C ASN A 104 -2.42 51.31 15.77
N LEU A 105 -1.68 50.19 15.91
CA LEU A 105 -0.45 50.16 16.70
C LEU A 105 0.60 51.13 16.14
N TYR A 106 0.86 51.11 14.84
CA TYR A 106 1.83 52.00 14.21
C TYR A 106 1.47 53.47 14.36
N ASN A 107 0.20 53.85 14.11
CA ASN A 107 -0.26 55.24 14.27
C ASN A 107 -0.24 55.69 15.74
N HIS A 108 -0.44 54.78 16.71
CA HIS A 108 -0.26 55.11 18.12
C HIS A 108 1.20 55.49 18.43
N LEU A 109 2.15 54.73 17.90
CA LEU A 109 3.59 54.94 18.15
C LEU A 109 4.13 56.18 17.41
N GLU A 110 3.84 56.31 16.11
CA GLU A 110 4.35 57.38 15.25
C GLU A 110 3.56 58.69 15.43
N LYS A 111 2.22 58.63 15.41
CA LYS A 111 1.33 59.80 15.35
C LYS A 111 0.64 60.14 16.67
N LYS A 112 0.95 59.41 17.75
CA LYS A 112 0.38 59.59 19.09
C LYS A 112 -1.15 59.49 19.14
N GLN A 113 -1.75 58.73 18.22
CA GLN A 113 -3.20 58.48 18.24
C GLN A 113 -3.60 57.52 19.37
N PRO A 114 -4.85 57.55 19.84
CA PRO A 114 -5.33 56.59 20.84
C PRO A 114 -5.20 55.14 20.34
N LEU A 115 -4.63 54.27 21.18
CA LEU A 115 -4.43 52.86 20.83
C LEU A 115 -5.77 52.12 20.80
N LYS A 116 -6.20 51.70 19.59
CA LYS A 116 -7.45 50.95 19.35
C LYS A 116 -7.14 49.59 18.73
N ILE A 117 -6.82 48.60 19.56
CA ILE A 117 -6.52 47.22 19.14
C ILE A 117 -7.24 46.22 20.07
N PRO A 118 -7.58 45.00 19.59
CA PRO A 118 -8.13 43.95 20.43
C PRO A 118 -7.18 43.53 21.57
N ASP A 119 -7.73 43.00 22.66
CA ASP A 119 -6.94 42.55 23.82
C ASP A 119 -5.92 41.46 23.44
N SER A 120 -6.28 40.57 22.53
CA SER A 120 -5.38 39.53 22.02
C SER A 120 -4.12 40.11 21.35
N VAL A 121 -4.25 41.25 20.65
CA VAL A 121 -3.12 41.96 20.03
C VAL A 121 -2.35 42.73 21.10
N LYS A 122 -3.03 43.33 22.06
CA LYS A 122 -2.44 44.13 23.14
C LYS A 122 -1.57 43.28 24.09
N GLN A 123 -2.00 42.06 24.40
CA GLN A 123 -1.32 41.14 25.32
C GLN A 123 -0.14 40.38 24.69
N ASN A 124 0.04 40.49 23.36
CA ASN A 124 1.11 39.84 22.64
C ASN A 124 2.50 40.43 23.01
N SER A 125 3.47 39.56 23.29
CA SER A 125 4.81 40.00 23.71
C SER A 125 5.57 40.81 22.65
N MET A 126 5.32 40.57 21.37
CA MET A 126 5.91 41.33 20.26
C MET A 126 5.26 42.72 20.13
N THR A 127 3.95 42.85 20.40
CA THR A 127 3.29 44.16 20.54
C THR A 127 3.89 44.97 21.68
N ALA A 128 4.15 44.33 22.83
CA ALA A 128 4.83 44.98 23.96
C ALA A 128 6.25 45.43 23.60
N TYR A 129 7.00 44.61 22.86
CA TYR A 129 8.31 44.99 22.31
C TYR A 129 8.21 46.26 21.46
N PHE A 130 7.28 46.34 20.50
CA PHE A 130 7.13 47.54 19.65
C PHE A 130 6.72 48.78 20.45
N THR A 131 5.87 48.59 21.46
CA THR A 131 5.42 49.68 22.33
C THR A 131 6.57 50.25 23.16
N LYS A 132 7.48 49.39 23.62
CA LYS A 132 8.65 49.79 24.43
C LYS A 132 9.81 50.34 23.58
N SER A 133 10.13 49.67 22.47
CA SER A 133 11.29 50.00 21.63
C SER A 133 11.03 51.17 20.68
N ASN A 134 9.76 51.41 20.33
CA ASN A 134 9.36 52.35 19.28
C ASN A 134 10.06 52.05 17.93
N ASP A 135 10.32 50.77 17.62
CA ASP A 135 10.95 50.33 16.36
C ASP A 135 9.96 50.42 15.18
N LEU A 136 9.80 51.64 14.67
CA LEU A 136 8.91 51.95 13.54
C LEU A 136 9.39 51.35 12.22
N GLU A 137 10.70 51.10 12.06
CA GLU A 137 11.24 50.49 10.82
C GLU A 137 10.76 49.04 10.69
N ALA A 138 10.90 48.27 11.78
CA ALA A 138 10.42 46.89 11.86
C ALA A 138 8.90 46.77 11.67
N LEU A 139 8.13 47.57 12.43
CA LEU A 139 6.67 47.54 12.33
C LEU A 139 6.19 48.02 10.95
N GLY A 140 6.87 49.01 10.37
CA GLY A 140 6.62 49.51 9.02
C GLY A 140 6.82 48.43 7.95
N TYR A 141 7.88 47.62 8.05
CA TYR A 141 8.06 46.48 7.15
C TYR A 141 6.93 45.45 7.32
N ILE A 142 6.54 45.10 8.56
CA ILE A 142 5.46 44.13 8.79
C ILE A 142 4.15 44.61 8.14
N LEU A 143 3.84 45.91 8.27
CA LEU A 143 2.70 46.52 7.59
C LEU A 143 2.79 46.43 6.07
N TYR A 144 3.98 46.66 5.49
CA TYR A 144 4.20 46.50 4.06
C TYR A 144 3.98 45.05 3.64
N ALA A 145 4.59 44.08 4.33
CA ALA A 145 4.41 42.66 4.03
C ALA A 145 2.94 42.22 4.10
N LYS A 146 2.18 42.74 5.08
CA LYS A 146 0.73 42.51 5.20
C LYS A 146 -0.09 43.09 4.04
N ARG A 147 0.37 44.17 3.41
CA ARG A 147 -0.25 44.71 2.18
C ARG A 147 0.08 43.88 0.94
N VAL A 148 1.23 43.19 0.94
CA VAL A 148 1.66 42.30 -0.14
C VAL A 148 0.96 40.94 -0.09
N GLU A 149 0.72 40.41 1.11
CA GLU A 149 0.18 39.07 1.37
C GLU A 149 -1.00 38.64 0.46
N PRO A 150 -2.06 39.46 0.24
CA PRO A 150 -3.22 39.06 -0.57
C PRO A 150 -2.90 38.75 -2.04
N TYR A 151 -1.75 39.18 -2.56
CA TYR A 151 -1.37 39.02 -3.97
C TYR A 151 -0.42 37.85 -4.21
N VAL A 152 0.15 37.27 -3.15
CA VAL A 152 1.27 36.33 -3.25
C VAL A 152 1.10 35.06 -2.44
N VAL A 153 0.05 34.97 -1.60
CA VAL A 153 -0.34 33.77 -0.86
C VAL A 153 -1.57 33.16 -1.53
N GLY A 154 -1.52 31.85 -1.81
CA GLY A 154 -2.67 31.04 -2.20
C GLY A 154 -3.14 30.17 -1.06
N GLY A 155 -4.44 29.87 -0.99
CA GLY A 155 -4.93 28.81 -0.12
C GLY A 155 -4.65 27.45 -0.74
N ASP A 156 -3.96 26.59 0.00
CA ASP A 156 -3.96 25.16 -0.31
C ASP A 156 -5.41 24.67 -0.18
N GLY A 157 -5.98 24.17 -1.28
CA GLY A 157 -7.37 23.70 -1.35
C GLY A 157 -8.41 24.73 -1.82
N ASP A 158 -7.99 25.96 -2.18
CA ASP A 158 -8.89 26.91 -2.83
C ASP A 158 -9.06 26.53 -4.30
N TRP A 159 -10.28 26.09 -4.66
CA TRP A 159 -10.65 25.80 -6.05
C TRP A 159 -10.74 27.05 -6.94
N GLU A 160 -10.73 28.24 -6.34
CA GLU A 160 -10.78 29.52 -7.05
C GLU A 160 -9.39 30.05 -7.38
N GLU A 161 -9.21 30.55 -8.61
CA GLU A 161 -7.98 31.18 -9.02
C GLU A 161 -7.72 32.46 -8.20
N LEU A 162 -6.50 32.59 -7.66
CA LEU A 162 -6.08 33.81 -6.99
C LEU A 162 -6.12 35.01 -7.94
N LYS A 163 -7.01 35.95 -7.67
CA LYS A 163 -7.10 37.20 -8.44
C LYS A 163 -5.91 38.11 -8.17
N ARG A 164 -4.90 38.05 -9.05
CA ARG A 164 -3.69 38.90 -8.98
C ARG A 164 -3.87 40.20 -9.76
N ASP A 165 -4.08 41.31 -9.04
CA ASP A 165 -4.19 42.66 -9.61
C ASP A 165 -2.79 43.23 -9.94
N SER A 166 -2.37 43.08 -11.19
CA SER A 166 -1.03 43.50 -11.66
C SER A 166 -0.75 45.00 -11.47
N LEU A 167 -1.78 45.86 -11.55
CA LEU A 167 -1.62 47.30 -11.37
C LEU A 167 -1.37 47.65 -9.90
N LYS A 168 -2.07 47.00 -8.96
CA LYS A 168 -1.79 47.16 -7.52
C LYS A 168 -0.45 46.57 -7.14
N MET A 169 -0.08 45.42 -7.70
CA MET A 169 1.24 44.83 -7.50
C MET A 169 2.36 45.74 -8.01
N ALA A 170 2.19 46.39 -9.17
CA ALA A 170 3.16 47.37 -9.69
C ALA A 170 3.32 48.58 -8.74
N LYS A 171 2.23 49.09 -8.15
CA LYS A 171 2.28 50.14 -7.12
C LYS A 171 3.01 49.67 -5.86
N LEU A 172 2.77 48.44 -5.42
CA LEU A 172 3.47 47.84 -4.27
C LEU A 172 4.95 47.65 -4.55
N ILE A 173 5.33 47.20 -5.75
CA ILE A 173 6.73 47.11 -6.19
C ILE A 173 7.42 48.46 -6.08
N LYS A 174 6.83 49.52 -6.68
CA LYS A 174 7.40 50.87 -6.61
C LYS A 174 7.56 51.38 -5.18
N ASN A 175 6.58 51.10 -4.32
CA ASN A 175 6.67 51.42 -2.89
C ASN A 175 7.79 50.62 -2.21
N GLY A 176 7.89 49.33 -2.50
CA GLY A 176 8.96 48.45 -2.01
C GLY A 176 10.35 48.94 -2.42
N GLU A 177 10.54 49.41 -3.65
CA GLU A 177 11.81 49.99 -4.12
C GLU A 177 12.20 51.24 -3.32
N GLN A 178 11.23 52.12 -3.05
CA GLN A 178 11.45 53.31 -2.21
C GLN A 178 11.80 52.94 -0.77
N LEU A 179 11.08 51.98 -0.18
CA LEU A 179 11.35 51.47 1.17
C LEU A 179 12.69 50.75 1.25
N TYR A 180 13.09 50.01 0.22
CA TYR A 180 14.40 49.38 0.11
C TYR A 180 15.52 50.41 0.14
N ALA A 181 15.38 51.50 -0.65
CA ALA A 181 16.37 52.57 -0.68
C ALA A 181 16.46 53.34 0.65
N ALA A 182 15.34 53.49 1.36
CA ALA A 182 15.27 54.15 2.66
C ALA A 182 15.67 53.25 3.85
N ALA A 183 15.69 51.92 3.68
CA ALA A 183 15.99 50.97 4.74
C ALA A 183 17.44 51.13 5.23
N LYS A 184 17.59 51.22 6.56
CA LYS A 184 18.90 51.47 7.18
C LYS A 184 19.66 50.18 7.43
N LYS A 185 18.95 49.11 7.79
CA LYS A 185 19.52 47.80 8.11
C LYS A 185 19.44 46.85 6.93
N ASP A 186 20.50 46.08 6.70
CA ASP A 186 20.53 45.02 5.67
C ASP A 186 19.41 43.98 5.87
N PHE A 187 19.02 43.73 7.13
CA PHE A 187 17.86 42.90 7.47
C PHE A 187 16.58 43.32 6.74
N PHE A 188 16.27 44.61 6.70
CA PHE A 188 15.07 45.10 6.01
C PHE A 188 15.28 45.22 4.50
N LYS A 189 16.48 45.55 4.04
CA LYS A 189 16.81 45.52 2.60
C LYS A 189 16.57 44.14 2.00
N ALA A 190 17.06 43.08 2.64
CA ALA A 190 16.83 41.70 2.19
C ALA A 190 15.34 41.36 2.13
N LYS A 191 14.58 41.79 3.13
CA LYS A 191 13.14 41.56 3.19
C LYS A 191 12.36 42.32 2.12
N TYR A 192 12.67 43.60 1.88
CA TYR A 192 12.04 44.35 0.79
C TYR A 192 12.41 43.78 -0.58
N ALA A 193 13.67 43.42 -0.81
CA ALA A 193 14.11 42.77 -2.04
C ALA A 193 13.32 41.48 -2.32
N TYR A 194 13.15 40.61 -1.31
CA TYR A 194 12.34 39.40 -1.46
C TYR A 194 10.88 39.72 -1.85
N GLN A 195 10.24 40.68 -1.19
CA GLN A 195 8.85 41.05 -1.53
C GLN A 195 8.72 41.65 -2.93
N ILE A 196 9.69 42.48 -3.35
CA ILE A 196 9.73 43.06 -4.70
C ILE A 196 9.85 41.96 -5.75
N LEU A 197 10.81 41.06 -5.60
CA LEU A 197 11.01 39.93 -6.50
C LEU A 197 9.80 39.01 -6.54
N ARG A 198 9.19 38.72 -5.38
CA ARG A 198 8.00 37.87 -5.27
C ARG A 198 6.79 38.49 -5.97
N LEU A 199 6.54 39.78 -5.77
CA LEU A 199 5.48 40.52 -6.48
C LEU A 199 5.73 40.52 -7.99
N ALA A 200 6.96 40.80 -8.42
CA ALA A 200 7.33 40.81 -9.83
C ALA A 200 7.13 39.44 -10.47
N HIS A 201 7.54 38.36 -9.78
CA HIS A 201 7.37 36.99 -10.26
C HIS A 201 5.88 36.64 -10.44
N TYR A 202 5.05 36.90 -9.43
CA TYR A 202 3.61 36.58 -9.48
C TYR A 202 2.78 37.50 -10.40
N SER A 203 3.32 38.67 -10.77
CA SER A 203 2.76 39.55 -11.80
C SER A 203 3.37 39.35 -13.19
N SER A 204 4.08 38.24 -13.40
CA SER A 204 4.68 37.82 -14.69
C SER A 204 5.77 38.76 -15.24
N ARG A 205 6.38 39.58 -14.37
CA ARG A 205 7.52 40.46 -14.70
C ARG A 205 8.85 39.70 -14.66
N TYR A 206 8.96 38.60 -15.39
CA TYR A 206 10.07 37.66 -15.26
C TYR A 206 11.44 38.25 -15.64
N LYS A 207 11.50 39.09 -16.68
CA LYS A 207 12.75 39.80 -17.05
C LYS A 207 13.23 40.70 -15.92
N ASP A 208 12.31 41.48 -15.34
CA ASP A 208 12.62 42.33 -14.19
C ASP A 208 13.10 41.52 -12.98
N VAL A 209 12.50 40.36 -12.69
CA VAL A 209 12.99 39.47 -11.61
C VAL A 209 14.44 39.06 -11.82
N ILE A 210 14.81 38.69 -13.06
CA ILE A 210 16.17 38.28 -13.40
C ILE A 210 17.15 39.44 -13.18
N ASP A 211 16.84 40.61 -13.74
CA ASP A 211 17.72 41.78 -13.68
C ASP A 211 17.82 42.37 -12.26
N TRP A 212 16.70 42.44 -11.55
CA TRP A 212 16.65 43.01 -10.21
C TRP A 212 17.25 42.09 -9.15
N TYR A 213 17.15 40.78 -9.30
CA TYR A 213 17.81 39.86 -8.37
C TYR A 213 19.32 40.13 -8.33
N ASP A 214 19.95 40.23 -9.50
CA ASP A 214 21.41 40.45 -9.60
C ASP A 214 21.82 41.78 -8.96
N ASN A 215 21.01 42.83 -9.13
CA ASN A 215 21.25 44.12 -8.49
C ASN A 215 20.99 44.11 -6.97
N TYR A 216 19.93 43.47 -6.50
CA TYR A 216 19.63 43.45 -5.06
C TYR A 216 20.58 42.54 -4.28
N GLU A 217 20.95 41.39 -4.82
CA GLU A 217 21.85 40.44 -4.17
C GLU A 217 23.25 41.04 -3.98
N SER A 218 23.81 41.70 -4.99
CA SER A 218 25.14 42.33 -4.88
C SER A 218 25.23 43.40 -3.78
N ASN A 219 24.07 43.94 -3.35
CA ASN A 219 23.98 45.00 -2.36
C ASN A 219 23.71 44.50 -0.92
N ILE A 220 23.45 43.20 -0.72
CA ILE A 220 23.20 42.62 0.60
C ILE A 220 24.48 41.89 1.05
N LYS A 221 25.18 42.47 2.04
CA LYS A 221 26.48 41.96 2.50
C LYS A 221 26.39 40.87 3.57
N THR A 222 25.20 40.66 4.14
CA THR A 222 24.96 39.71 5.21
C THR A 222 24.12 38.54 4.72
N SER A 223 24.56 37.32 5.04
CA SER A 223 23.77 36.10 4.82
C SER A 223 22.42 36.23 5.52
N ASN A 224 21.35 35.85 4.84
CA ASN A 224 19.98 35.97 5.35
C ASN A 224 19.10 34.81 4.87
N LEU A 225 18.07 34.49 5.66
CA LEU A 225 17.18 33.35 5.44
C LEU A 225 16.35 33.45 4.14
N LEU A 226 16.27 34.63 3.52
CA LEU A 226 15.50 34.87 2.30
C LEU A 226 16.30 34.65 1.02
N GLN A 227 17.64 34.62 1.09
CA GLN A 227 18.49 34.48 -0.09
C GLN A 227 18.14 33.23 -0.92
N PRO A 228 17.97 32.02 -0.33
CA PRO A 228 17.54 30.85 -1.10
C PRO A 228 16.17 31.04 -1.77
N LEU A 229 15.23 31.73 -1.11
CA LEU A 229 13.89 31.99 -1.67
C LEU A 229 13.95 33.00 -2.83
N CYS A 230 14.78 34.03 -2.73
CA CYS A 230 15.05 34.94 -3.84
C CYS A 230 15.68 34.20 -5.03
N LEU A 231 16.62 33.29 -4.76
CA LEU A 231 17.27 32.47 -5.79
C LEU A 231 16.25 31.58 -6.52
N SER A 232 15.32 30.96 -5.79
CA SER A 232 14.20 30.21 -6.37
C SER A 232 13.30 31.06 -7.26
N LEU A 233 13.04 32.32 -6.89
CA LEU A 233 12.23 33.25 -7.70
C LEU A 233 12.94 33.60 -9.02
N LYS A 234 14.27 33.80 -8.99
CA LYS A 234 15.08 33.97 -10.21
C LYS A 234 15.08 32.72 -11.05
N ALA A 235 15.28 31.54 -10.44
CA ALA A 235 15.23 30.26 -11.14
C ALA A 235 13.90 30.06 -11.87
N GLY A 236 12.78 30.33 -11.19
CA GLY A 236 11.46 30.28 -11.81
C GLY A 236 11.28 31.30 -12.94
N ALA A 237 11.82 32.52 -12.80
CA ALA A 237 11.77 33.52 -13.86
C ALA A 237 12.61 33.11 -15.10
N LEU A 238 13.77 32.49 -14.89
CA LEU A 238 14.58 31.89 -15.97
C LEU A 238 13.81 30.78 -16.69
N PHE A 239 13.13 29.90 -15.94
CA PHE A 239 12.29 28.85 -16.51
C PHE A 239 11.19 29.44 -17.40
N ARG A 240 10.45 30.44 -16.90
CA ARG A 240 9.36 31.12 -17.62
C ARG A 240 9.83 31.95 -18.82
N THR A 241 11.13 32.23 -18.94
CA THR A 241 11.73 32.93 -20.08
C THR A 241 12.50 31.99 -21.02
N GLY A 242 12.34 30.67 -20.88
CA GLY A 242 12.94 29.67 -21.75
C GLY A 242 14.40 29.30 -21.43
N LYS A 243 14.98 29.84 -20.36
CA LYS A 243 16.36 29.56 -19.93
C LYS A 243 16.43 28.34 -18.99
N GLN A 244 15.94 27.20 -19.49
CA GLN A 244 15.71 25.98 -18.71
C GLN A 244 16.96 25.45 -17.99
N GLN A 245 18.10 25.31 -18.68
CA GLN A 245 19.33 24.79 -18.06
C GLN A 245 19.83 25.67 -16.90
N GLN A 246 19.79 26.99 -17.07
CA GLN A 246 20.16 27.94 -16.03
C GLN A 246 19.15 27.91 -14.86
N ALA A 247 17.87 27.74 -15.16
CA ALA A 247 16.84 27.57 -14.13
C ALA A 247 17.09 26.32 -13.29
N ALA A 248 17.36 25.17 -13.92
CA ALA A 248 17.69 23.93 -13.22
C ALA A 248 18.92 24.08 -12.31
N TYR A 249 19.98 24.74 -12.80
CA TYR A 249 21.16 25.06 -12.00
C TYR A 249 20.85 25.96 -10.79
N LEU A 250 20.03 27.01 -10.95
CA LEU A 250 19.68 27.85 -9.79
C LEU A 250 18.74 27.15 -8.81
N PHE A 251 17.83 26.30 -9.29
CA PHE A 251 17.00 25.46 -8.42
C PHE A 251 17.83 24.45 -7.63
N SER A 252 18.86 23.84 -8.24
CA SER A 252 19.76 22.93 -7.52
C SER A 252 20.53 23.66 -6.41
N LYS A 253 21.00 24.89 -6.67
CA LYS A 253 21.63 25.73 -5.65
C LYS A 253 20.66 26.11 -4.52
N ALA A 254 19.45 26.54 -4.86
CA ALA A 254 18.43 26.89 -3.87
C ALA A 254 18.04 25.68 -2.99
N PHE A 255 17.92 24.51 -3.60
CA PHE A 255 17.69 23.24 -2.91
C PHE A 255 18.82 22.87 -1.95
N SER A 256 20.08 23.03 -2.36
CA SER A 256 21.23 22.74 -1.48
C SER A 256 21.39 23.76 -0.34
N ALA A 257 20.97 25.00 -0.55
CA ALA A 257 21.15 26.09 0.41
C ALA A 257 20.16 26.07 1.59
N SER A 258 19.00 25.43 1.48
CA SER A 258 17.98 25.42 2.54
C SER A 258 17.05 24.21 2.48
N ASP A 259 16.57 23.79 3.66
CA ASP A 259 15.43 22.86 3.80
C ASP A 259 14.08 23.54 3.53
N VAL A 260 14.04 24.86 3.52
CA VAL A 260 12.82 25.64 3.28
C VAL A 260 12.49 25.59 1.80
N LYS A 261 11.23 25.27 1.49
CA LYS A 261 10.76 25.12 0.09
C LYS A 261 11.57 24.07 -0.69
N ARG A 262 12.09 23.05 0.00
CA ARG A 262 12.92 21.99 -0.59
C ARG A 262 12.14 21.20 -1.64
N ILE A 263 10.88 20.84 -1.37
CA ILE A 263 10.02 20.18 -2.37
C ILE A 263 9.76 21.11 -3.55
N SER A 264 9.39 22.37 -3.28
CA SER A 264 9.14 23.35 -4.34
C SER A 264 10.36 23.58 -5.23
N ASN A 265 11.56 23.62 -4.66
CA ASN A 265 12.82 23.76 -5.42
C ASN A 265 13.11 22.51 -6.25
N TYR A 266 12.87 21.33 -5.70
CA TYR A 266 13.02 20.07 -6.44
C TYR A 266 12.02 19.98 -7.61
N LEU A 267 10.75 20.35 -7.40
CA LEU A 267 9.75 20.41 -8.47
C LEU A 267 10.16 21.41 -9.56
N GLY A 268 10.65 22.58 -9.18
CA GLY A 268 11.18 23.57 -10.10
C GLY A 268 12.37 23.04 -10.92
N PHE A 269 13.30 22.33 -10.27
CA PHE A 269 14.38 21.62 -10.95
C PHE A 269 13.85 20.58 -11.93
N ASN A 270 12.96 19.69 -11.48
CA ASN A 270 12.39 18.60 -12.28
C ASN A 270 11.67 19.12 -13.53
N TRP A 271 10.95 20.25 -13.44
CA TRP A 271 10.30 20.89 -14.59
C TRP A 271 11.27 21.61 -15.52
N ALA A 272 12.39 22.12 -15.00
CA ALA A 272 13.41 22.81 -15.80
C ALA A 272 14.38 21.86 -16.50
N VAL A 273 14.45 20.59 -16.11
CA VAL A 273 15.29 19.57 -16.73
C VAL A 273 14.62 19.01 -17.99
N ASP A 274 15.39 18.95 -19.08
CA ASP A 274 15.10 18.08 -20.21
C ASP A 274 15.71 16.70 -19.92
N TRP A 275 14.87 15.74 -19.55
CA TRP A 275 15.29 14.41 -19.16
C TRP A 275 15.88 13.57 -20.31
N LYS A 276 15.79 14.05 -21.56
CA LYS A 276 16.47 13.45 -22.72
C LYS A 276 17.85 14.03 -22.97
N ALA A 277 18.17 15.19 -22.38
CA ALA A 277 19.45 15.84 -22.55
C ALA A 277 20.56 15.12 -21.76
N ASN A 278 21.80 15.27 -22.23
CA ASN A 278 22.96 14.75 -21.50
C ASN A 278 23.15 15.54 -20.19
N ARG A 279 23.16 14.84 -19.04
CA ARG A 279 23.37 15.43 -17.70
C ARG A 279 24.63 16.31 -17.64
N GLN A 280 25.68 16.00 -18.41
CA GLN A 280 26.91 16.79 -18.48
C GLN A 280 26.67 18.27 -18.84
N GLN A 281 25.64 18.58 -19.63
CA GLN A 281 25.29 19.96 -19.97
C GLN A 281 24.91 20.79 -18.73
N TYR A 282 24.26 20.16 -17.75
CA TYR A 282 23.92 20.79 -16.47
C TYR A 282 25.14 20.86 -15.54
N LEU A 283 25.95 19.81 -15.51
CA LEU A 283 27.18 19.76 -14.69
C LEU A 283 28.24 20.79 -15.11
N ASN A 284 28.25 21.18 -16.39
CA ASN A 284 29.15 22.23 -16.90
C ASN A 284 28.81 23.63 -16.36
N LEU A 285 27.60 23.84 -15.83
CA LEU A 285 27.20 25.10 -15.19
C LEU A 285 27.68 25.20 -13.73
N CYS A 286 28.00 24.05 -13.11
CA CYS A 286 28.45 23.98 -11.72
C CYS A 286 29.88 24.51 -11.58
N GLN A 287 30.12 25.32 -10.55
CA GLN A 287 31.38 26.02 -10.32
C GLN A 287 32.45 25.14 -9.66
N ASP A 288 32.02 24.15 -8.87
CA ASP A 288 32.92 23.25 -8.14
C ASP A 288 32.34 21.83 -8.03
N ASN A 289 33.12 20.93 -7.41
CA ASN A 289 32.70 19.55 -7.21
C ASN A 289 31.52 19.41 -6.23
N ASN A 290 31.32 20.35 -5.31
CA ASN A 290 30.19 20.33 -4.39
C ASN A 290 28.88 20.59 -5.14
N GLU A 291 28.88 21.59 -6.02
CA GLU A 291 27.73 21.90 -6.87
C GLU A 291 27.44 20.76 -7.86
N LYS A 292 28.48 20.14 -8.44
CA LYS A 292 28.32 18.97 -9.32
C LYS A 292 27.72 17.77 -8.58
N ALA A 293 28.23 17.46 -7.39
CA ALA A 293 27.71 16.38 -6.55
C ALA A 293 26.25 16.64 -6.15
N ALA A 294 25.92 17.88 -5.77
CA ALA A 294 24.55 18.27 -5.46
C ALA A 294 23.61 18.13 -6.67
N MET A 295 24.02 18.62 -7.84
CA MET A 295 23.27 18.50 -9.08
C MET A 295 22.99 17.02 -9.43
N LEU A 296 24.00 16.16 -9.39
CA LEU A 296 23.85 14.72 -9.60
C LEU A 296 22.89 14.09 -8.58
N ALA A 297 22.96 14.51 -7.31
CA ALA A 297 22.06 14.02 -6.28
C ALA A 297 20.59 14.33 -6.59
N LEU A 298 20.27 15.53 -7.12
CA LEU A 298 18.90 15.85 -7.53
C LEU A 298 18.43 14.95 -8.69
N PHE A 299 19.28 14.66 -9.67
CA PHE A 299 18.93 13.71 -10.73
C PHE A 299 18.61 12.31 -10.18
N ALA A 300 19.35 11.85 -9.18
CA ALA A 300 19.15 10.54 -8.57
C ALA A 300 17.92 10.48 -7.62
N MET A 301 17.58 11.60 -6.96
CA MET A 301 16.51 11.65 -5.95
C MET A 301 15.09 11.38 -6.47
N GLY A 302 14.79 11.64 -7.75
CA GLY A 302 13.49 11.29 -8.35
C GLY A 302 13.52 10.10 -9.28
N SER A 303 14.68 9.49 -9.46
CA SER A 303 14.81 8.37 -10.39
C SER A 303 14.34 7.09 -9.72
N PRO A 304 13.39 6.33 -10.32
CA PRO A 304 13.09 4.96 -9.91
C PRO A 304 14.11 3.97 -10.49
N ASN A 305 15.01 4.41 -11.38
CA ASN A 305 16.00 3.55 -12.04
C ASN A 305 17.24 3.35 -11.18
N ASN A 306 18.10 2.41 -11.59
CA ASN A 306 19.41 2.22 -10.99
C ASN A 306 20.27 3.48 -11.18
N GLU A 307 20.75 4.05 -10.06
CA GLU A 307 21.58 5.25 -10.05
C GLU A 307 22.97 4.98 -9.45
N LEU A 308 23.42 3.71 -9.38
CA LEU A 308 24.72 3.33 -8.81
C LEU A 308 25.90 4.11 -9.40
N ASN A 309 25.95 4.29 -10.72
CA ASN A 309 27.01 5.07 -11.38
C ASN A 309 27.03 6.53 -10.91
N ASN A 310 25.86 7.14 -10.71
CA ASN A 310 25.78 8.51 -10.21
C ASN A 310 26.12 8.57 -8.72
N LEU A 311 25.73 7.56 -7.94
CA LEU A 311 26.12 7.44 -6.53
C LEU A 311 27.64 7.36 -6.37
N GLN A 312 28.31 6.57 -7.21
CA GLN A 312 29.78 6.47 -7.27
C GLN A 312 30.43 7.81 -7.64
N GLU A 313 29.90 8.52 -8.63
CA GLU A 313 30.45 9.82 -9.05
C GLU A 313 30.20 10.90 -7.99
N ILE A 314 29.04 10.93 -7.33
CA ILE A 314 28.76 11.84 -6.19
C ILE A 314 29.77 11.60 -5.07
N TYR A 315 30.01 10.33 -4.71
CA TYR A 315 30.99 9.96 -3.69
C TYR A 315 32.41 10.43 -4.06
N LYS A 316 32.81 10.24 -5.33
CA LYS A 316 34.12 10.69 -5.84
C LYS A 316 34.26 12.21 -5.81
N LEU A 317 33.22 12.95 -6.18
CA LEU A 317 33.22 14.42 -6.23
C LEU A 317 33.21 15.04 -4.82
N ASN A 318 32.38 14.50 -3.92
CA ASN A 318 32.25 14.97 -2.55
C ASN A 318 31.82 13.81 -1.62
N PRO A 319 32.76 13.11 -0.96
CA PRO A 319 32.43 12.00 -0.06
C PRO A 319 31.72 12.46 1.22
N ALA A 320 31.78 13.74 1.57
CA ALA A 320 31.08 14.32 2.72
C ALA A 320 29.66 14.82 2.36
N ASN A 321 29.20 14.59 1.13
CA ASN A 321 27.92 15.04 0.62
C ASN A 321 26.76 14.41 1.46
N PRO A 322 25.88 15.24 2.06
CA PRO A 322 24.84 14.75 2.96
C PRO A 322 23.72 13.98 2.25
N GLN A 323 23.60 14.11 0.92
CA GLN A 323 22.62 13.36 0.13
C GLN A 323 23.03 11.89 -0.06
N LEU A 324 24.31 11.54 0.12
CA LEU A 324 24.79 10.17 -0.06
C LEU A 324 24.04 9.16 0.82
N GLU A 325 23.86 9.44 2.12
CA GLU A 325 23.15 8.50 3.01
C GLU A 325 21.69 8.28 2.59
N VAL A 326 21.03 9.30 2.05
CA VAL A 326 19.65 9.20 1.53
C VAL A 326 19.63 8.36 0.26
N LEU A 327 20.54 8.63 -0.68
CA LEU A 327 20.62 7.90 -1.94
C LEU A 327 20.98 6.42 -1.73
N VAL A 328 21.89 6.10 -0.80
CA VAL A 328 22.23 4.71 -0.44
C VAL A 328 21.00 3.94 0.02
N VAL A 329 20.22 4.52 0.94
CA VAL A 329 18.98 3.89 1.44
C VAL A 329 17.99 3.71 0.30
N ARG A 330 17.83 4.71 -0.58
CA ARG A 330 16.98 4.60 -1.78
C ARG A 330 17.42 3.48 -2.70
N GLU A 331 18.71 3.34 -3.02
CA GLU A 331 19.18 2.27 -3.92
C GLU A 331 18.94 0.88 -3.31
N ILE A 332 19.10 0.71 -2.00
CA ILE A 332 18.74 -0.54 -1.32
C ILE A 332 17.24 -0.80 -1.46
N ASN A 333 16.38 0.18 -1.17
CA ASN A 333 14.92 -0.01 -1.25
C ASN A 333 14.42 -0.24 -2.69
N LYS A 334 15.05 0.37 -3.70
CA LYS A 334 14.81 0.05 -5.12
C LYS A 334 15.09 -1.41 -5.41
N LEU A 335 16.20 -1.94 -4.90
CA LEU A 335 16.58 -3.33 -5.10
C LEU A 335 15.75 -4.29 -4.25
N GLU A 336 15.18 -3.85 -3.11
CA GLU A 336 14.16 -4.60 -2.40
C GLU A 336 12.90 -4.81 -3.25
N GLU A 337 12.46 -3.76 -3.96
CA GLU A 337 11.31 -3.82 -4.87
C GLU A 337 11.62 -4.65 -6.13
N LYS A 338 12.73 -4.34 -6.82
CA LYS A 338 13.02 -4.89 -8.16
C LYS A 338 13.66 -6.27 -8.15
N TYR A 339 14.40 -6.61 -7.11
CA TYR A 339 15.13 -7.88 -7.02
C TYR A 339 14.63 -8.74 -5.85
N PHE A 340 14.72 -8.23 -4.62
CA PHE A 340 14.56 -9.08 -3.45
C PHE A 340 13.12 -9.59 -3.28
N THR A 341 12.14 -8.73 -3.53
CA THR A 341 10.72 -9.11 -3.49
C THR A 341 10.39 -10.21 -4.50
N PRO A 342 10.68 -10.06 -5.81
CA PRO A 342 10.53 -11.15 -6.78
C PRO A 342 11.34 -12.41 -6.41
N ALA A 343 12.56 -12.25 -5.88
CA ALA A 343 13.39 -13.39 -5.46
C ALA A 343 12.74 -14.20 -4.34
N LEU A 344 12.12 -13.52 -3.36
CA LEU A 344 11.38 -14.16 -2.27
C LEU A 344 10.09 -14.82 -2.78
N GLN A 345 9.39 -14.22 -3.74
CA GLN A 345 8.18 -14.80 -4.33
C GLN A 345 8.44 -16.12 -5.08
N LYS A 346 9.63 -16.31 -5.65
CA LYS A 346 10.05 -17.59 -6.26
C LYS A 346 10.24 -18.73 -5.24
N ILE A 347 10.31 -18.43 -3.94
CA ILE A 347 10.44 -19.43 -2.87
C ILE A 347 9.04 -19.85 -2.40
N SER A 348 8.75 -21.15 -2.38
CA SER A 348 7.46 -21.67 -1.89
C SER A 348 7.24 -21.40 -0.39
N GLY A 349 5.97 -21.30 0.00
CA GLY A 349 5.53 -21.07 1.38
C GLY A 349 5.41 -19.60 1.77
N GLY A 350 4.90 -19.40 2.98
CA GLY A 350 4.63 -18.08 3.54
C GLY A 350 3.48 -17.35 2.85
N ASN A 351 3.29 -16.08 3.20
CA ASN A 351 2.28 -15.23 2.57
C ASN A 351 2.69 -13.75 2.53
N THR A 352 2.43 -13.10 1.39
CA THR A 352 2.64 -11.66 1.19
C THR A 352 1.37 -10.90 1.50
N PHE A 353 1.48 -9.77 2.20
CA PHE A 353 0.36 -9.03 2.80
C PHE A 353 0.00 -7.73 2.06
N TYR A 354 0.66 -7.48 0.94
CA TYR A 354 0.50 -6.26 0.16
C TYR A 354 -0.03 -6.61 -1.24
N TYR A 355 -0.80 -5.71 -1.80
CA TYR A 355 -1.38 -5.86 -3.12
C TYR A 355 -0.43 -5.32 -4.19
N ILE A 356 -0.10 -6.13 -5.19
CA ILE A 356 0.73 -5.69 -6.33
C ILE A 356 0.07 -6.06 -7.65
N TRP A 357 0.21 -5.16 -8.62
CA TRP A 357 0.10 -5.50 -10.03
C TRP A 357 1.51 -5.75 -10.54
N THR A 358 1.88 -7.02 -10.72
CA THR A 358 3.15 -7.36 -11.39
C THR A 358 2.90 -7.70 -12.84
N ASP A 359 3.50 -6.92 -13.73
CA ASP A 359 3.81 -7.41 -15.06
C ASP A 359 4.82 -8.57 -14.94
N SER A 360 4.75 -9.53 -15.85
CA SER A 360 5.64 -10.68 -15.84
C SER A 360 7.10 -10.22 -15.98
N TYR A 361 7.90 -10.34 -14.91
CA TYR A 361 9.33 -10.06 -14.96
C TYR A 361 10.02 -11.06 -15.90
N THR A 362 10.80 -10.56 -16.85
CA THR A 362 11.67 -11.42 -17.68
C THR A 362 12.92 -11.81 -16.88
N ASP A 363 13.45 -13.02 -17.12
CA ASP A 363 14.64 -13.51 -16.43
C ASP A 363 15.88 -12.61 -16.62
N SER A 364 15.96 -11.86 -17.73
CA SER A 364 17.02 -10.90 -17.98
C SER A 364 17.01 -9.72 -17.00
N ILE A 365 15.83 -9.14 -16.72
CA ILE A 365 15.68 -8.02 -15.77
C ILE A 365 16.09 -8.44 -14.37
N PHE A 366 15.73 -9.66 -13.98
CA PHE A 366 16.07 -10.22 -12.68
C PHE A 366 17.59 -10.43 -12.52
N THR A 367 18.25 -10.93 -13.56
CA THR A 367 19.71 -11.16 -13.58
C THR A 367 20.50 -9.85 -13.51
N ASP A 368 20.05 -8.82 -14.23
CA ASP A 368 20.68 -7.50 -14.19
C ASP A 368 20.57 -6.90 -12.79
N ALA A 369 19.39 -6.95 -12.17
CA ALA A 369 19.17 -6.45 -10.82
C ALA A 369 20.02 -7.18 -9.77
N GLU A 370 20.23 -8.49 -9.88
CA GLU A 370 21.15 -9.25 -9.00
C GLU A 370 22.58 -8.69 -9.08
N LYS A 371 23.04 -8.42 -10.30
CA LYS A 371 24.37 -7.85 -10.56
C LYS A 371 24.51 -6.45 -9.98
N GLU A 372 23.44 -5.66 -10.04
CA GLU A 372 23.37 -4.34 -9.40
C GLU A 372 23.51 -4.44 -7.88
N VAL A 373 22.83 -5.41 -7.23
CA VAL A 373 22.99 -5.64 -5.78
C VAL A 373 24.45 -5.95 -5.43
N GLN A 374 25.09 -6.83 -6.20
CA GLN A 374 26.49 -7.21 -5.96
C GLN A 374 27.44 -6.02 -6.10
N GLN A 375 27.28 -5.22 -7.16
CA GLN A 375 28.12 -4.05 -7.41
C GLN A 375 27.91 -2.95 -6.35
N LEU A 376 26.65 -2.74 -5.93
CA LEU A 376 26.32 -1.82 -4.85
C LEU A 376 26.97 -2.27 -3.54
N ALA A 377 26.86 -3.55 -3.17
CA ALA A 377 27.46 -4.07 -1.94
C ALA A 377 28.96 -3.79 -1.85
N VAL A 378 29.71 -4.09 -2.92
CA VAL A 378 31.16 -3.85 -3.00
C VAL A 378 31.48 -2.35 -2.88
N PHE A 379 30.77 -1.51 -3.65
CA PHE A 379 30.98 -0.07 -3.59
C PHE A 379 30.72 0.51 -2.20
N LEU A 380 29.64 0.11 -1.54
CA LEU A 380 29.28 0.61 -0.22
C LEU A 380 30.31 0.21 0.84
N HIS A 381 30.79 -1.03 0.81
CA HIS A 381 31.85 -1.50 1.69
C HIS A 381 33.16 -0.70 1.50
N ASP A 382 33.53 -0.43 0.25
CA ASP A 382 34.74 0.35 -0.05
C ASP A 382 34.58 1.83 0.33
N ALA A 383 33.42 2.43 0.07
CA ALA A 383 33.13 3.81 0.44
C ALA A 383 33.07 4.01 1.97
N ALA A 384 32.59 3.03 2.73
CA ALA A 384 32.53 3.08 4.19
C ALA A 384 33.93 3.16 4.85
N LYS A 385 35.00 2.73 4.17
CA LYS A 385 36.38 2.87 4.66
C LYS A 385 36.87 4.32 4.67
N ASN A 386 36.21 5.22 3.92
CA ASN A 386 36.58 6.61 3.83
C ASN A 386 36.02 7.43 5.00
N LYS A 387 36.90 7.99 5.83
CA LYS A 387 36.56 8.79 7.01
C LYS A 387 35.82 10.10 6.71
N LEU A 388 35.82 10.57 5.45
CA LEU A 388 35.07 11.76 5.04
C LEU A 388 33.57 11.48 4.89
N VAL A 389 33.17 10.20 4.77
CA VAL A 389 31.77 9.82 4.69
C VAL A 389 31.12 10.00 6.06
N LYS A 390 30.13 10.91 6.12
CA LYS A 390 29.47 11.32 7.36
C LYS A 390 28.83 10.15 8.14
N ASN A 391 28.26 9.18 7.42
CA ASN A 391 27.57 8.02 7.99
C ASN A 391 28.13 6.71 7.43
N ALA A 392 29.46 6.54 7.52
CA ALA A 392 30.15 5.34 7.03
C ALA A 392 29.56 4.03 7.58
N GLY A 393 29.10 4.01 8.84
CA GLY A 393 28.44 2.87 9.46
C GLY A 393 27.14 2.44 8.77
N LEU A 394 26.36 3.40 8.26
CA LEU A 394 25.17 3.10 7.44
C LEU A 394 25.56 2.44 6.12
N LEU A 395 26.61 2.92 5.45
CA LEU A 395 27.08 2.32 4.20
C LEU A 395 27.54 0.87 4.40
N GLU A 396 28.31 0.61 5.46
CA GLU A 396 28.75 -0.76 5.77
C GLU A 396 27.57 -1.68 6.15
N THR A 397 26.58 -1.14 6.88
CA THR A 397 25.35 -1.87 7.20
C THR A 397 24.51 -2.16 5.95
N ALA A 398 24.44 -1.22 5.01
CA ALA A 398 23.79 -1.40 3.71
C ALA A 398 24.54 -2.41 2.83
N ALA A 399 25.88 -2.43 2.85
CA ALA A 399 26.69 -3.44 2.15
C ALA A 399 26.42 -4.86 2.67
N CYS A 400 26.35 -5.00 3.99
CA CYS A 400 25.95 -6.24 4.67
C CYS A 400 24.56 -6.71 4.21
N TYR A 401 23.58 -5.81 4.22
CA TYR A 401 22.21 -6.12 3.79
C TYR A 401 22.11 -6.49 2.30
N ALA A 402 22.80 -5.76 1.42
CA ALA A 402 22.86 -6.07 0.00
C ALA A 402 23.47 -7.46 -0.26
N SER A 403 24.54 -7.83 0.45
CA SER A 403 25.13 -9.17 0.37
C SER A 403 24.17 -10.27 0.85
N TYR A 404 23.38 -9.98 1.88
CA TYR A 404 22.30 -10.87 2.35
C TYR A 404 21.21 -11.08 1.28
N MET A 405 20.79 -10.03 0.56
CA MET A 405 19.73 -10.12 -0.46
C MET A 405 20.07 -11.14 -1.56
N ILE A 406 21.34 -11.24 -1.96
CA ILE A 406 21.85 -12.21 -2.95
C ILE A 406 22.32 -13.53 -2.33
N LYS A 407 22.05 -13.74 -1.03
CA LYS A 407 22.43 -14.95 -0.27
C LYS A 407 23.94 -15.19 -0.16
N ASP A 408 24.77 -14.17 -0.36
CA ASP A 408 26.20 -14.24 -0.05
C ASP A 408 26.41 -14.03 1.46
N TYR A 409 26.06 -15.06 2.24
CA TYR A 409 26.09 -14.99 3.69
C TYR A 409 27.51 -14.90 4.25
N THR A 410 28.52 -15.38 3.52
CA THR A 410 29.92 -15.26 3.94
C THR A 410 30.34 -13.79 3.92
N THR A 411 30.10 -13.10 2.81
CA THR A 411 30.40 -11.67 2.69
C THR A 411 29.50 -10.84 3.62
N ALA A 412 28.21 -11.18 3.73
CA ALA A 412 27.30 -10.49 4.64
C ALA A 412 27.78 -10.53 6.11
N ASN A 413 28.23 -11.70 6.59
CA ASN A 413 28.79 -11.83 7.94
C ASN A 413 30.11 -11.05 8.11
N GLN A 414 30.97 -11.02 7.08
CA GLN A 414 32.18 -10.20 7.10
C GLN A 414 31.87 -8.71 7.24
N TYR A 415 30.94 -8.19 6.44
CA TYR A 415 30.52 -6.79 6.49
C TYR A 415 29.77 -6.46 7.79
N ALA A 416 28.98 -7.39 8.33
CA ALA A 416 28.37 -7.22 9.66
C ALA A 416 29.44 -7.01 10.75
N ALA A 417 30.48 -7.85 10.77
CA ALA A 417 31.57 -7.74 11.74
C ALA A 417 32.43 -6.47 11.56
N ALA A 418 32.49 -5.93 10.33
CA ALA A 418 33.11 -4.64 10.05
C ALA A 418 32.25 -3.48 10.55
N ALA A 419 30.93 -3.50 10.29
CA ALA A 419 29.99 -2.48 10.74
C ALA A 419 29.94 -2.35 12.27
N GLU A 420 30.04 -3.46 13.01
CA GLU A 420 30.07 -3.46 14.48
C GLU A 420 31.26 -2.70 15.08
N LYS A 421 32.34 -2.51 14.30
CA LYS A 421 33.53 -1.75 14.71
C LYS A 421 33.45 -0.28 14.34
N MET A 422 32.39 0.15 13.64
CA MET A 422 32.18 1.54 13.23
C MET A 422 31.28 2.29 14.21
N ASN A 423 31.24 3.62 14.08
CA ASN A 423 30.27 4.43 14.79
C ASN A 423 28.90 4.32 14.12
N LEU A 424 27.93 3.72 14.81
CA LEU A 424 26.57 3.53 14.32
C LEU A 424 25.62 4.47 15.08
N THR A 425 24.74 5.17 14.36
CA THR A 425 23.59 5.82 15.02
C THR A 425 22.67 4.76 15.63
N PRO A 426 21.82 5.09 16.61
CA PRO A 426 20.89 4.13 17.20
C PRO A 426 20.04 3.40 16.14
N LYS A 427 19.54 4.14 15.13
CA LYS A 427 18.73 3.57 14.04
C LYS A 427 19.52 2.58 13.17
N VAL A 428 20.78 2.92 12.85
CA VAL A 428 21.65 2.04 12.06
C VAL A 428 22.04 0.79 12.85
N LYS A 429 22.27 0.91 14.15
CA LYS A 429 22.53 -0.23 15.03
C LYS A 429 21.34 -1.20 15.06
N ASP A 430 20.12 -0.68 15.13
CA ASP A 430 18.89 -1.47 15.05
C ASP A 430 18.75 -2.18 13.69
N GLN A 431 19.06 -1.49 12.58
CA GLN A 431 19.06 -2.09 11.23
C GLN A 431 20.11 -3.19 11.09
N LEU A 432 21.31 -3.01 11.64
CA LEU A 432 22.35 -4.04 11.62
C LEU A 432 21.91 -5.27 12.41
N TYR A 433 21.27 -5.07 13.57
CA TYR A 433 20.71 -6.17 14.36
C TYR A 433 19.64 -6.95 13.59
N LEU A 434 18.70 -6.26 12.92
CA LEU A 434 17.72 -6.89 12.03
C LEU A 434 18.38 -7.65 10.88
N THR A 435 19.42 -7.08 10.25
CA THR A 435 20.13 -7.72 9.13
C THR A 435 20.82 -9.01 9.59
N LYS A 436 21.47 -8.99 10.76
CA LYS A 436 22.07 -10.19 11.37
C LYS A 436 21.03 -11.25 11.72
N LEU A 437 19.85 -10.83 12.20
CA LEU A 437 18.74 -11.74 12.46
C LEU A 437 18.29 -12.46 11.18
N LEU A 438 18.12 -11.73 10.08
CA LEU A 438 17.75 -12.27 8.79
C LEU A 438 18.79 -13.29 8.25
N ILE A 439 20.08 -12.96 8.37
CA ILE A 439 21.19 -13.86 8.04
C ILE A 439 21.09 -15.13 8.90
N THR A 440 20.92 -14.98 10.22
CA THR A 440 20.87 -16.09 11.18
C THR A 440 19.72 -17.07 10.86
N ILE A 441 18.52 -16.56 10.57
CA ILE A 441 17.37 -17.40 10.20
C ILE A 441 17.60 -18.10 8.85
N SER A 442 18.21 -17.41 7.90
CA SER A 442 18.44 -17.95 6.55
C SER A 442 19.53 -19.02 6.53
N GLN A 443 20.55 -18.91 7.39
CA GLN A 443 21.64 -19.88 7.52
C GLN A 443 21.33 -21.05 8.46
N ALA A 444 20.29 -20.95 9.30
CA ALA A 444 19.95 -22.01 10.24
C ALA A 444 19.59 -23.31 9.50
N ASP A 445 20.20 -24.44 9.84
CA ASP A 445 19.91 -25.73 9.18
C ASP A 445 18.44 -26.15 9.34
N LYS A 446 17.90 -25.99 10.55
CA LYS A 446 16.52 -26.33 10.94
C LYS A 446 15.93 -25.32 11.91
N MET A 447 14.60 -25.22 11.91
CA MET A 447 13.82 -24.41 12.84
C MET A 447 13.37 -25.32 13.98
N ASP A 448 14.30 -25.76 14.82
CA ASP A 448 14.02 -26.64 15.96
C ASP A 448 13.82 -25.86 17.27
N ALA A 449 13.48 -26.55 18.35
CA ALA A 449 13.19 -25.93 19.64
C ALA A 449 14.36 -25.07 20.17
N ALA A 450 15.62 -25.45 19.90
CA ALA A 450 16.79 -24.70 20.34
C ALA A 450 16.92 -23.40 19.54
N PHE A 451 16.74 -23.46 18.22
CA PHE A 451 16.73 -22.26 17.37
C PHE A 451 15.55 -21.34 17.69
N GLU A 452 14.37 -21.91 17.90
CA GLU A 452 13.17 -21.18 18.31
C GLU A 452 13.35 -20.43 19.64
N GLU A 453 13.99 -21.05 20.64
CA GLU A 453 14.31 -20.38 21.90
C GLU A 453 15.33 -19.24 21.70
N ALA A 454 16.29 -19.39 20.78
CA ALA A 454 17.24 -18.33 20.43
C ALA A 454 16.62 -17.20 19.60
N LEU A 455 15.56 -17.47 18.83
CA LEU A 455 14.85 -16.49 17.99
C LEU A 455 13.91 -15.60 18.80
N LEU A 456 13.29 -16.13 19.86
CA LEU A 456 12.26 -15.43 20.62
C LEU A 456 12.67 -14.02 21.13
N PRO A 457 13.88 -13.81 21.70
CA PRO A 457 14.29 -12.47 22.14
C PRO A 457 14.31 -11.43 21.02
N SER A 458 14.64 -11.84 19.79
CA SER A 458 14.64 -10.94 18.64
C SER A 458 13.24 -10.52 18.20
N LEU A 459 12.25 -11.43 18.32
CA LEU A 459 10.84 -11.10 18.06
C LEU A 459 10.29 -10.13 19.11
N GLN A 460 10.64 -10.35 20.39
CA GLN A 460 10.28 -9.43 21.48
C GLN A 460 10.93 -8.06 21.30
N TRP A 461 12.19 -8.01 20.85
CA TRP A 461 12.86 -6.76 20.51
C TRP A 461 12.13 -6.00 19.39
N LEU A 462 11.68 -6.68 18.32
CA LEU A 462 10.89 -6.05 17.25
C LEU A 462 9.58 -5.46 17.78
N GLU A 463 8.88 -6.17 18.68
CA GLU A 463 7.67 -5.62 19.30
C GLU A 463 7.94 -4.36 20.12
N GLU A 464 9.03 -4.31 20.88
CA GLU A 464 9.41 -3.09 21.60
C GLU A 464 9.73 -1.94 20.63
N LYS A 465 10.33 -2.23 19.47
CA LYS A 465 10.50 -1.23 18.41
C LYS A 465 9.16 -0.70 17.90
N ILE A 466 8.21 -1.60 17.62
CA ILE A 466 6.85 -1.23 17.20
C ILE A 466 6.15 -0.36 18.25
N LYS A 467 6.23 -0.72 19.54
CA LYS A 467 5.62 0.07 20.63
C LYS A 467 6.25 1.47 20.75
N SER A 468 7.55 1.57 20.51
CA SER A 468 8.30 2.83 20.60
C SER A 468 8.15 3.73 19.36
N GLU A 469 7.87 3.14 18.19
CA GLU A 469 7.72 3.85 16.93
C GLU A 469 6.39 4.61 16.90
N LYS A 470 6.44 5.93 16.78
CA LYS A 470 5.25 6.74 16.58
C LYS A 470 4.74 6.57 15.15
N PRO A 471 3.47 6.18 14.94
CA PRO A 471 2.89 6.15 13.62
C PRO A 471 2.99 7.52 12.93
N VAL A 472 3.38 7.51 11.67
CA VAL A 472 3.44 8.70 10.82
C VAL A 472 2.23 8.67 9.91
N THR A 473 1.39 9.70 9.99
CA THR A 473 0.29 9.87 9.04
C THR A 473 0.79 10.60 7.79
N MET A 474 0.64 9.98 6.63
CA MET A 474 0.86 10.61 5.33
C MET A 474 -0.43 10.51 4.52
N GLU A 475 -1.01 11.65 4.20
CA GLU A 475 -2.37 11.75 3.66
C GLU A 475 -3.36 11.04 4.61
N TYR A 476 -3.86 9.87 4.22
CA TYR A 476 -4.73 9.02 5.03
C TYR A 476 -4.06 7.71 5.49
N TRP A 477 -2.81 7.46 5.08
CA TRP A 477 -2.06 6.25 5.44
C TRP A 477 -1.38 6.39 6.79
N GLN A 478 -1.51 5.36 7.64
CA GLN A 478 -0.76 5.23 8.90
C GLN A 478 0.46 4.36 8.69
N ILE A 479 1.65 4.94 8.78
CA ILE A 479 2.92 4.28 8.51
C ILE A 479 3.61 3.94 9.82
N GLN A 480 3.96 2.67 10.00
CA GLN A 480 4.78 2.17 11.11
C GLN A 480 5.70 1.07 10.58
N GLN A 481 6.93 1.41 10.19
CA GLN A 481 7.75 0.53 9.35
C GLN A 481 8.25 -0.69 10.13
N TRP A 482 8.53 -0.59 11.44
CA TRP A 482 8.88 -1.76 12.25
C TRP A 482 7.75 -2.80 12.32
N ARG A 483 6.50 -2.34 12.23
CA ARG A 483 5.33 -3.23 12.17
C ARG A 483 5.33 -4.04 10.87
N ASN A 484 5.55 -3.36 9.75
CA ASN A 484 5.65 -3.99 8.42
C ASN A 484 6.84 -4.97 8.37
N ILE A 485 7.98 -4.61 8.99
CA ILE A 485 9.17 -5.46 9.10
C ILE A 485 8.87 -6.73 9.89
N TYR A 486 8.24 -6.64 11.07
CA TYR A 486 7.85 -7.82 11.85
C TYR A 486 6.92 -8.72 11.05
N ARG A 487 5.89 -8.13 10.43
CA ARG A 487 4.94 -8.86 9.58
C ARG A 487 5.67 -9.63 8.48
N ASN A 488 6.54 -8.94 7.73
CA ASN A 488 7.33 -9.55 6.66
C ASN A 488 8.26 -10.65 7.19
N LEU A 489 8.91 -10.44 8.34
CA LEU A 489 9.81 -11.43 8.94
C LEU A 489 9.03 -12.72 9.24
N MET A 490 7.88 -12.59 9.87
CA MET A 490 7.05 -13.74 10.24
C MET A 490 6.43 -14.41 9.01
N SER A 491 5.88 -13.64 8.07
CA SER A 491 5.09 -14.19 6.97
C SER A 491 5.88 -14.61 5.73
N VAL A 492 7.04 -14.01 5.44
CA VAL A 492 7.82 -14.33 4.23
C VAL A 492 9.23 -14.85 4.51
N VAL A 493 9.72 -14.81 5.75
CA VAL A 493 11.01 -15.43 6.12
C VAL A 493 10.78 -16.65 7.00
N VAL A 494 10.23 -16.48 8.21
CA VAL A 494 10.04 -17.57 9.19
C VAL A 494 9.05 -18.62 8.67
N ALA A 495 7.90 -18.19 8.14
CA ALA A 495 6.89 -19.10 7.57
C ALA A 495 7.48 -19.97 6.44
N LYS A 496 8.31 -19.41 5.55
CA LYS A 496 8.96 -20.15 4.46
C LYS A 496 9.96 -21.19 4.98
N ARG A 497 10.66 -20.91 6.08
CA ARG A 497 11.56 -21.91 6.70
C ARG A 497 10.78 -23.10 7.25
N TYR A 498 9.62 -22.88 7.88
CA TYR A 498 8.74 -23.97 8.32
C TYR A 498 8.13 -24.73 7.14
N HIS A 499 7.74 -24.03 6.07
CA HIS A 499 7.25 -24.66 4.84
C HIS A 499 8.27 -25.64 4.25
N GLN A 500 9.53 -25.23 4.13
CA GLN A 500 10.62 -26.05 3.62
C GLN A 500 10.90 -27.30 4.47
N GLN A 501 10.45 -27.31 5.73
CA GLN A 501 10.53 -28.46 6.64
C GLN A 501 9.21 -29.26 6.71
N GLY A 502 8.21 -28.91 5.90
CA GLY A 502 6.89 -29.55 5.90
C GLY A 502 6.05 -29.26 7.16
N ASN A 503 6.40 -28.23 7.94
CA ASN A 503 5.73 -27.89 9.19
C ASN A 503 4.63 -26.84 8.96
N LEU A 504 3.52 -27.26 8.34
CA LEU A 504 2.38 -26.38 8.05
C LEU A 504 1.75 -25.77 9.32
N ALA A 505 1.82 -26.47 10.46
CA ALA A 505 1.28 -25.97 11.73
C ALA A 505 2.05 -24.74 12.25
N LYS A 506 3.38 -24.73 12.18
CA LYS A 506 4.17 -23.53 12.54
C LYS A 506 4.20 -22.49 11.43
N GLU A 507 4.06 -22.89 10.17
CA GLU A 507 3.89 -21.95 9.05
C GLU A 507 2.64 -21.10 9.23
N VAL A 508 1.47 -21.72 9.42
CA VAL A 508 0.20 -20.99 9.59
C VAL A 508 0.18 -20.11 10.83
N LEU A 509 0.81 -20.55 11.94
CA LEU A 509 0.96 -19.73 13.14
C LEU A 509 1.92 -18.55 12.92
N SER A 510 2.94 -18.69 12.07
CA SER A 510 3.83 -17.58 11.73
C SER A 510 3.08 -16.52 10.91
N ILE A 511 2.27 -16.94 9.94
CA ILE A 511 1.40 -16.04 9.17
C ILE A 511 0.37 -15.37 10.10
N GLY A 512 -0.27 -16.13 10.99
CA GLY A 512 -1.24 -15.58 11.92
C GLY A 512 -0.63 -14.65 12.98
N ALA A 513 0.66 -14.80 13.31
CA ALA A 513 1.39 -13.83 14.13
C ALA A 513 1.65 -12.53 13.38
N ALA A 514 1.91 -12.62 12.06
CA ALA A 514 2.00 -11.46 11.19
C ALA A 514 0.66 -10.70 11.10
N ASP A 515 -0.48 -11.41 10.98
CA ASP A 515 -1.80 -10.78 11.06
C ASP A 515 -1.99 -10.02 12.38
N PHE A 516 -1.68 -10.70 13.50
CA PHE A 516 -1.96 -10.19 14.85
C PHE A 516 -1.32 -8.82 15.09
N ILE A 517 -0.08 -8.61 14.66
CA ILE A 517 0.61 -7.33 14.85
C ILE A 517 0.01 -6.21 13.98
N MET A 518 -0.62 -6.58 12.86
CA MET A 518 -1.24 -5.65 11.91
C MET A 518 -2.63 -5.20 12.36
N LYS A 519 -3.20 -5.79 13.41
CA LYS A 519 -4.50 -5.40 13.94
C LYS A 519 -4.51 -3.92 14.33
N THR A 520 -5.43 -3.16 13.74
CA THR A 520 -5.75 -1.76 14.09
C THR A 520 -7.17 -1.69 14.69
N ASN A 521 -7.54 -0.54 15.25
CA ASN A 521 -8.87 -0.33 15.85
C ASN A 521 -10.00 -0.26 14.81
N GLU A 522 -9.68 -0.24 13.51
CA GLU A 522 -10.64 -0.22 12.40
C GLU A 522 -10.90 -1.65 11.93
N GLU A 523 -11.74 -2.39 12.65
CA GLU A 523 -11.98 -3.82 12.44
C GLU A 523 -12.57 -4.19 11.06
N ASN A 524 -13.05 -3.21 10.28
CA ASN A 524 -13.79 -3.44 9.04
C ASN A 524 -12.94 -3.92 7.85
N TYR A 525 -11.60 -3.81 7.91
CA TYR A 525 -10.68 -4.24 6.84
C TYR A 525 -9.51 -5.10 7.35
N TYR A 526 -9.67 -5.74 8.51
CA TYR A 526 -8.64 -6.63 9.06
C TYR A 526 -8.56 -7.95 8.29
N ILE A 527 -7.54 -8.08 7.44
CA ILE A 527 -7.28 -9.31 6.69
C ILE A 527 -6.67 -10.34 7.66
N LYS A 528 -7.28 -11.54 7.73
CA LYS A 528 -6.81 -12.66 8.54
C LYS A 528 -6.14 -13.71 7.65
N GLU A 529 -5.00 -13.36 7.07
CA GLU A 529 -4.29 -14.23 6.12
C GLU A 529 -3.94 -15.60 6.72
N GLY A 530 -3.61 -15.68 8.01
CA GLY A 530 -3.35 -16.95 8.70
C GLY A 530 -4.60 -17.84 8.77
N VAL A 531 -5.78 -17.25 8.97
CA VAL A 531 -7.05 -17.99 8.98
C VAL A 531 -7.44 -18.41 7.57
N GLU A 532 -7.18 -17.57 6.55
CA GLU A 532 -7.40 -17.96 5.16
C GLU A 532 -6.42 -19.04 4.71
N PHE A 533 -5.16 -19.00 5.13
CA PHE A 533 -4.20 -20.08 4.90
C PHE A 533 -4.69 -21.38 5.53
N LEU A 534 -5.11 -21.36 6.81
CA LEU A 534 -5.72 -22.50 7.47
C LEU A 534 -6.85 -23.08 6.62
N ARG A 535 -7.76 -22.22 6.13
CA ARG A 535 -8.96 -22.63 5.41
C ARG A 535 -8.73 -23.12 3.99
N ASN A 536 -7.69 -22.63 3.32
CA ASN A 536 -7.52 -22.81 1.87
C ASN A 536 -6.28 -23.65 1.50
N LYS A 537 -5.33 -23.84 2.44
CA LYS A 537 -4.08 -24.56 2.20
C LYS A 537 -3.88 -25.80 3.08
N MET A 538 -4.68 -25.98 4.15
CA MET A 538 -4.58 -27.13 5.04
C MET A 538 -5.75 -28.11 4.84
N MET A 539 -5.45 -29.41 4.91
CA MET A 539 -6.43 -30.50 4.90
C MET A 539 -6.58 -31.12 6.30
N SER A 540 -7.53 -32.04 6.49
CA SER A 540 -7.93 -32.49 7.83
C SER A 540 -6.76 -32.98 8.70
N ALA A 541 -5.84 -33.77 8.13
CA ALA A 541 -4.67 -34.28 8.84
C ALA A 541 -3.72 -33.16 9.32
N ASP A 542 -3.57 -32.10 8.54
CA ASP A 542 -2.72 -30.96 8.90
C ASP A 542 -3.37 -30.12 10.01
N VAL A 543 -4.70 -29.96 9.95
CA VAL A 543 -5.47 -29.25 10.98
C VAL A 543 -5.44 -30.02 12.31
N GLU A 544 -5.47 -31.35 12.30
CA GLU A 544 -5.31 -32.15 13.52
C GLU A 544 -3.91 -31.97 14.16
N LYS A 545 -2.84 -31.90 13.35
CA LYS A 545 -1.49 -31.59 13.85
C LYS A 545 -1.44 -30.20 14.49
N LEU A 546 -2.04 -29.20 13.85
CA LEU A 546 -2.15 -27.84 14.40
C LEU A 546 -2.94 -27.82 15.71
N TYR A 547 -4.06 -28.53 15.78
CA TYR A 547 -4.82 -28.65 17.02
C TYR A 547 -4.00 -29.31 18.13
N ALA A 548 -3.29 -30.40 17.83
CA ALA A 548 -2.44 -31.08 18.81
C ALA A 548 -1.34 -30.16 19.36
N LEU A 549 -0.78 -29.30 18.50
CA LEU A 549 0.18 -28.26 18.91
C LEU A 549 -0.47 -27.24 19.86
N LEU A 550 -1.66 -26.72 19.51
CA LEU A 550 -2.40 -25.75 20.34
C LEU A 550 -2.99 -26.33 21.63
N ASP A 551 -3.19 -27.65 21.69
CA ASP A 551 -3.70 -28.37 22.86
C ASP A 551 -2.58 -28.89 23.78
N ASN A 552 -1.31 -28.71 23.38
CA ASN A 552 -0.17 -29.09 24.20
C ASN A 552 -0.20 -28.35 25.56
N ARG A 553 -0.16 -29.11 26.66
CA ARG A 553 -0.18 -28.57 28.03
C ARG A 553 1.14 -27.96 28.47
N ASN A 554 2.24 -28.32 27.79
CA ASN A 554 3.59 -27.84 28.10
C ASN A 554 4.22 -27.26 26.81
N PRO A 555 3.70 -26.14 26.28
CA PRO A 555 4.31 -25.51 25.12
C PRO A 555 5.69 -24.94 25.46
N SER A 556 6.60 -24.93 24.50
CA SER A 556 7.85 -24.16 24.63
C SER A 556 7.53 -22.66 24.77
N LYS A 557 8.51 -21.86 25.21
CA LYS A 557 8.33 -20.39 25.31
C LYS A 557 7.98 -19.77 23.96
N PHE A 558 8.58 -20.26 22.88
CA PHE A 558 8.32 -19.79 21.52
C PHE A 558 6.91 -20.19 21.03
N GLU A 559 6.47 -21.40 21.31
CA GLU A 559 5.10 -21.82 21.01
C GLU A 559 4.08 -21.00 21.80
N HIS A 560 4.31 -20.81 23.11
CA HIS A 560 3.45 -19.97 23.94
C HIS A 560 3.36 -18.53 23.40
N TYR A 561 4.49 -17.98 22.95
CA TYR A 561 4.54 -16.69 22.26
C TYR A 561 3.64 -16.67 21.02
N LEU A 562 3.81 -17.65 20.11
CA LEU A 562 2.97 -17.76 18.91
C LEU A 562 1.48 -17.91 19.25
N PHE A 563 1.12 -18.63 20.31
CA PHE A 563 -0.28 -18.85 20.68
C PHE A 563 -0.96 -17.60 21.25
N THR A 564 -0.19 -16.76 21.94
CA THR A 564 -0.70 -15.51 22.56
C THR A 564 -0.70 -14.33 21.60
N HIS A 565 0.10 -14.40 20.52
CA HIS A 565 0.25 -13.37 19.50
C HIS A 565 -0.20 -13.93 18.14
N ASN A 566 -1.47 -14.37 18.03
CA ASN A 566 -1.98 -14.97 16.80
C ASN A 566 -3.40 -14.54 16.44
N SER A 567 -3.66 -14.44 15.13
CA SER A 567 -5.01 -14.38 14.57
C SER A 567 -5.67 -15.76 14.47
N VAL A 568 -4.89 -16.84 14.38
CA VAL A 568 -5.37 -18.22 14.28
C VAL A 568 -5.58 -18.76 15.68
N THR A 569 -6.82 -18.76 16.16
CA THR A 569 -7.13 -19.28 17.49
C THR A 569 -7.60 -20.73 17.42
N LYS A 570 -7.57 -21.41 18.57
CA LYS A 570 -8.07 -22.77 18.72
C LYS A 570 -9.53 -22.91 18.26
N LYS A 571 -10.32 -21.84 18.35
CA LYS A 571 -11.72 -21.81 17.92
C LYS A 571 -11.83 -21.95 16.40
N GLU A 572 -11.08 -21.16 15.62
CA GLU A 572 -11.04 -21.27 14.17
C GLU A 572 -10.52 -22.67 13.74
N VAL A 573 -9.52 -23.20 14.45
CA VAL A 573 -8.98 -24.54 14.17
C VAL A 573 -10.01 -25.65 14.38
N ILE A 574 -10.80 -25.60 15.46
CA ILE A 574 -11.84 -26.62 15.73
C ILE A 574 -12.96 -26.56 14.70
N ASP A 575 -13.48 -25.38 14.36
CA ASP A 575 -14.54 -25.23 13.35
C ASP A 575 -14.03 -25.68 11.96
N PHE A 576 -12.80 -25.30 11.60
CA PHE A 576 -12.22 -25.70 10.34
C PHE A 576 -11.88 -27.19 10.29
N ALA A 577 -11.47 -27.81 11.41
CA ALA A 577 -11.26 -29.26 11.47
C ALA A 577 -12.55 -30.03 11.10
N GLY A 578 -13.69 -29.65 11.67
CA GLY A 578 -14.99 -30.23 11.28
C GLY A 578 -15.34 -29.97 9.82
N THR A 579 -15.06 -28.76 9.34
CA THR A 579 -15.34 -28.35 7.95
C THR A 579 -14.45 -29.09 6.93
N SER A 580 -13.17 -29.27 7.22
CA SER A 580 -12.25 -30.05 6.37
C SER A 580 -12.71 -31.51 6.23
N TYR A 581 -13.22 -32.13 7.29
CA TYR A 581 -13.81 -33.46 7.19
C TYR A 581 -15.14 -33.48 6.43
N LEU A 582 -15.94 -32.42 6.45
CA LEU A 582 -17.09 -32.30 5.54
C LEU A 582 -16.65 -32.26 4.07
N ARG A 583 -15.56 -31.53 3.77
CA ARG A 583 -14.97 -31.45 2.41
C ARG A 583 -14.46 -32.80 1.92
N GLU A 584 -13.98 -33.64 2.83
CA GLU A 584 -13.52 -35.00 2.56
C GLU A 584 -14.65 -36.05 2.62
N TYR A 585 -15.89 -35.63 2.87
CA TYR A 585 -17.06 -36.49 3.05
C TYR A 585 -16.94 -37.50 4.22
N ASN A 586 -16.09 -37.23 5.21
CA ASN A 586 -15.95 -38.03 6.43
C ASN A 586 -16.86 -37.47 7.55
N TYR A 587 -18.14 -37.80 7.46
CA TYR A 587 -19.17 -37.22 8.34
C TYR A 587 -19.00 -37.60 9.82
N ALA A 588 -18.50 -38.82 10.10
CA ALA A 588 -18.27 -39.27 11.48
C ALA A 588 -17.24 -38.38 12.20
N LYS A 589 -16.08 -38.16 11.57
CA LYS A 589 -15.05 -37.27 12.13
C LYS A 589 -15.50 -35.81 12.16
N ALA A 590 -16.23 -35.35 11.14
CA ALA A 590 -16.80 -34.00 11.14
C ALA A 590 -17.71 -33.76 12.36
N ILE A 591 -18.58 -34.73 12.69
CA ILE A 591 -19.45 -34.68 13.88
C ILE A 591 -18.62 -34.58 15.16
N ASP A 592 -17.56 -35.40 15.30
CA ASP A 592 -16.72 -35.41 16.49
C ASP A 592 -16.02 -34.06 16.72
N TRP A 593 -15.57 -33.41 15.65
CA TRP A 593 -14.99 -32.07 15.72
C TRP A 593 -16.04 -30.98 16.02
N PHE A 594 -17.18 -30.99 15.33
CA PHE A 594 -18.22 -29.98 15.58
C PHE A 594 -18.85 -30.08 16.97
N LYS A 595 -18.85 -31.26 17.60
CA LYS A 595 -19.24 -31.42 19.02
C LYS A 595 -18.29 -30.70 19.99
N ARG A 596 -17.02 -30.52 19.61
CA ARG A 596 -16.01 -29.79 20.39
C ARG A 596 -16.10 -28.27 20.18
N SER A 597 -16.77 -27.83 19.10
CA SER A 597 -16.91 -26.41 18.79
C SER A 597 -17.88 -25.72 19.76
N ALA A 598 -17.46 -24.58 20.30
CA ALA A 598 -18.34 -23.69 21.04
C ALA A 598 -19.26 -22.87 20.12
N GLU A 599 -18.91 -22.76 18.83
CA GLU A 599 -19.67 -21.99 17.85
C GLU A 599 -20.80 -22.79 17.21
N LYS A 600 -21.99 -22.20 17.21
CA LYS A 600 -23.20 -22.75 16.59
C LYS A 600 -23.66 -21.85 15.45
N ILE A 601 -22.85 -21.77 14.39
CA ILE A 601 -23.22 -21.03 13.19
C ILE A 601 -24.49 -21.67 12.59
N GLN A 602 -25.56 -20.89 12.53
CA GLN A 602 -26.84 -21.32 11.99
C GLN A 602 -26.89 -21.12 10.47
N ILE A 603 -27.39 -22.13 9.77
CA ILE A 603 -27.64 -22.09 8.34
C ILE A 603 -29.16 -22.09 8.14
N ASN A 604 -29.68 -21.00 7.56
CA ASN A 604 -31.12 -20.80 7.38
C ASN A 604 -31.62 -21.21 5.99
N LYS A 605 -30.79 -21.96 5.25
CA LYS A 605 -31.04 -22.48 3.91
C LYS A 605 -31.00 -24.00 3.95
N ASN A 606 -31.91 -24.68 3.26
CA ASN A 606 -32.00 -26.13 3.30
C ASN A 606 -30.92 -26.76 2.41
N PRO A 607 -29.92 -27.47 2.96
CA PRO A 607 -28.87 -28.10 2.16
C PRO A 607 -29.40 -29.24 1.28
N PHE A 608 -30.61 -29.73 1.55
CA PHE A 608 -31.28 -30.76 0.76
C PHE A 608 -32.39 -30.18 -0.14
N ALA A 609 -32.38 -28.87 -0.38
CA ALA A 609 -33.32 -28.24 -1.30
C ALA A 609 -33.15 -28.81 -2.71
N ASP A 610 -34.27 -29.15 -3.33
CA ASP A 610 -34.30 -29.71 -4.67
C ASP A 610 -34.58 -28.61 -5.70
N LEU A 611 -33.50 -28.09 -6.28
CA LEU A 611 -33.54 -26.87 -7.08
C LEU A 611 -33.15 -27.14 -8.54
N LEU A 612 -34.08 -26.84 -9.45
CA LEU A 612 -33.85 -26.96 -10.89
C LEU A 612 -32.88 -25.92 -11.44
N TYR A 613 -32.78 -24.74 -10.80
CA TYR A 613 -31.85 -23.68 -11.15
C TYR A 613 -31.01 -23.28 -9.94
N ASP A 614 -29.76 -22.91 -10.20
CA ASP A 614 -28.80 -22.50 -9.16
C ASP A 614 -29.22 -21.15 -8.59
N ARG A 615 -29.27 -21.05 -7.26
CA ARG A 615 -29.57 -19.81 -6.54
C ARG A 615 -29.02 -19.86 -5.13
N GLU A 616 -28.53 -18.72 -4.66
CA GLU A 616 -28.03 -18.56 -3.30
C GLU A 616 -29.11 -18.12 -2.32
N GLY A 617 -29.94 -17.16 -2.72
CA GLY A 617 -30.86 -16.50 -1.79
C GLY A 617 -31.88 -17.46 -1.20
N GLN A 618 -32.09 -17.32 0.12
CA GLN A 618 -33.04 -18.09 0.92
C GLN A 618 -34.42 -18.18 0.24
N LEU A 619 -35.02 -19.37 0.28
CA LEU A 619 -36.35 -19.62 -0.29
C LEU A 619 -37.46 -19.13 0.66
N PRO A 620 -38.63 -18.74 0.13
CA PRO A 620 -39.78 -18.39 0.98
C PRO A 620 -40.21 -19.53 1.93
N SER A 621 -40.03 -20.79 1.52
CA SER A 621 -40.32 -21.98 2.33
C SER A 621 -39.35 -22.18 3.50
N GLU A 622 -38.19 -21.52 3.47
CA GLU A 622 -37.12 -21.68 4.45
C GLU A 622 -37.14 -20.63 5.55
N LYS A 623 -38.14 -19.74 5.57
CA LYS A 623 -38.26 -18.68 6.59
C LYS A 623 -38.19 -19.19 8.04
N LYS A 624 -38.58 -20.44 8.27
CA LYS A 624 -38.52 -21.11 9.58
C LYS A 624 -37.51 -22.27 9.62
N PHE A 625 -36.72 -22.43 8.57
CA PHE A 625 -35.69 -23.46 8.50
C PHE A 625 -34.45 -23.00 9.26
N SER A 626 -33.86 -23.92 10.03
CA SER A 626 -32.58 -23.70 10.68
C SER A 626 -31.83 -25.02 10.75
N SER A 627 -30.56 -24.98 10.38
CA SER A 627 -29.62 -26.11 10.42
C SER A 627 -28.25 -25.62 10.91
N SER A 628 -27.28 -26.51 10.93
CA SER A 628 -25.88 -26.22 11.26
C SER A 628 -24.98 -27.20 10.53
N LYS A 629 -23.66 -26.94 10.49
CA LYS A 629 -22.68 -27.90 9.96
C LYS A 629 -22.75 -29.25 10.68
N LEU A 630 -22.98 -29.25 12.00
CA LEU A 630 -23.17 -30.48 12.80
C LEU A 630 -24.43 -31.24 12.37
N ALA A 631 -25.57 -30.55 12.27
CA ALA A 631 -26.83 -31.18 11.87
C ALA A 631 -26.75 -31.75 10.44
N PHE A 632 -26.12 -31.01 9.52
CA PHE A 632 -25.85 -31.48 8.16
C PHE A 632 -24.97 -32.74 8.16
N ALA A 633 -23.87 -32.75 8.92
CA ALA A 633 -23.00 -33.93 9.03
C ALA A 633 -23.75 -35.16 9.59
N GLN A 634 -24.58 -34.95 10.62
CA GLN A 634 -25.41 -36.01 11.21
C GLN A 634 -26.42 -36.57 10.20
N GLU A 635 -27.07 -35.71 9.43
CA GLU A 635 -28.03 -36.12 8.41
C GLU A 635 -27.36 -36.86 7.26
N MET A 636 -26.19 -36.40 6.78
CA MET A 636 -25.42 -37.10 5.75
C MET A 636 -24.96 -38.49 6.23
N LEU A 637 -24.50 -38.62 7.48
CA LEU A 637 -24.14 -39.92 8.06
C LEU A 637 -25.34 -40.86 8.20
N GLN A 638 -26.51 -40.33 8.58
CA GLN A 638 -27.74 -41.12 8.64
C GLN A 638 -28.17 -41.60 7.25
N LEU A 639 -28.09 -40.73 6.24
CA LEU A 639 -28.41 -41.08 4.86
C LEU A 639 -27.46 -42.13 4.31
N GLU A 640 -26.16 -42.04 4.62
CA GLU A 640 -25.17 -43.05 4.24
C GLU A 640 -25.55 -44.44 4.75
N LYS A 641 -25.93 -44.55 6.03
CA LYS A 641 -26.43 -45.80 6.62
C LYS A 641 -27.74 -46.28 5.97
N ALA A 642 -28.66 -45.35 5.67
CA ALA A 642 -29.93 -45.67 5.02
C ALA A 642 -29.77 -46.14 3.56
N THR A 643 -28.62 -45.91 2.92
CA THR A 643 -28.35 -46.44 1.58
C THR A 643 -28.07 -47.94 1.56
N MET A 644 -27.71 -48.53 2.70
CA MET A 644 -27.47 -49.97 2.84
C MET A 644 -28.76 -50.80 2.79
N GLN A 645 -29.93 -50.15 2.90
CA GLN A 645 -31.24 -50.79 2.82
C GLN A 645 -31.83 -50.62 1.41
N PRO A 646 -32.09 -51.70 0.65
CA PRO A 646 -32.51 -51.62 -0.75
C PRO A 646 -33.78 -50.77 -0.98
N THR A 647 -34.74 -50.82 -0.05
CA THR A 647 -36.03 -50.12 -0.16
C THR A 647 -35.92 -48.60 -0.01
N THR A 648 -34.88 -48.09 0.65
CA THR A 648 -34.64 -46.65 0.84
C THR A 648 -33.46 -46.13 0.03
N ALA A 649 -32.63 -47.01 -0.56
CA ALA A 649 -31.38 -46.68 -1.22
C ALA A 649 -31.51 -45.56 -2.26
N ALA A 650 -32.45 -45.66 -3.20
CA ALA A 650 -32.62 -44.66 -4.27
C ALA A 650 -32.89 -43.24 -3.75
N LYS A 651 -33.83 -43.10 -2.81
CA LYS A 651 -34.19 -41.79 -2.21
C LYS A 651 -33.06 -41.24 -1.33
N SER A 652 -32.37 -42.11 -0.59
CA SER A 652 -31.25 -41.72 0.25
C SER A 652 -30.05 -41.25 -0.58
N TYR A 653 -29.67 -41.99 -1.64
CA TYR A 653 -28.61 -41.56 -2.57
C TYR A 653 -28.92 -40.21 -3.20
N TYR A 654 -30.16 -40.01 -3.63
CA TYR A 654 -30.58 -38.75 -4.24
C TYR A 654 -30.51 -37.58 -3.25
N LYS A 655 -30.96 -37.79 -2.01
CA LYS A 655 -30.87 -36.76 -0.97
C LYS A 655 -29.41 -36.46 -0.59
N MET A 656 -28.55 -37.46 -0.52
CA MET A 656 -27.10 -37.23 -0.35
C MET A 656 -26.52 -36.42 -1.50
N ALA A 657 -26.89 -36.75 -2.75
CA ALA A 657 -26.44 -36.04 -3.93
C ALA A 657 -26.89 -34.57 -3.94
N LEU A 658 -28.12 -34.28 -3.48
CA LEU A 658 -28.59 -32.89 -3.26
C LEU A 658 -27.72 -32.17 -2.23
N GLY A 659 -27.44 -32.81 -1.09
CA GLY A 659 -26.55 -32.26 -0.06
C GLY A 659 -25.16 -31.94 -0.62
N MET A 660 -24.58 -32.86 -1.39
CA MET A 660 -23.27 -32.68 -2.03
C MET A 660 -23.29 -31.59 -3.10
N TYR A 661 -24.33 -31.50 -3.93
CA TYR A 661 -24.45 -30.47 -4.96
C TYR A 661 -24.65 -29.09 -4.34
N ASN A 662 -25.50 -28.98 -3.33
CA ASN A 662 -25.83 -27.70 -2.70
C ASN A 662 -24.67 -27.12 -1.87
N THR A 663 -23.63 -27.90 -1.56
CA THR A 663 -22.40 -27.38 -0.95
C THR A 663 -21.31 -27.02 -1.96
N THR A 664 -21.53 -27.21 -3.26
CA THR A 664 -20.59 -26.76 -4.33
C THR A 664 -20.60 -25.23 -4.48
N TYR A 665 -19.70 -24.69 -5.31
CA TYR A 665 -19.66 -23.26 -5.66
C TYR A 665 -21.03 -22.74 -6.14
N TYR A 666 -21.75 -23.52 -6.95
CA TYR A 666 -23.05 -23.15 -7.51
C TYR A 666 -24.22 -23.43 -6.57
N GLY A 667 -23.95 -24.15 -5.49
CA GLY A 667 -24.95 -24.72 -4.61
C GLY A 667 -25.64 -23.69 -3.71
N HIS A 668 -26.81 -24.10 -3.20
CA HIS A 668 -27.64 -23.25 -2.35
C HIS A 668 -27.02 -22.94 -0.98
N THR A 669 -26.19 -23.84 -0.45
CA THR A 669 -25.61 -23.83 0.90
C THR A 669 -24.10 -24.04 0.87
N TRP A 670 -23.40 -23.33 -0.01
CA TRP A 670 -21.94 -23.39 -0.17
C TRP A 670 -21.20 -23.09 1.14
N GLU A 671 -21.78 -22.27 2.01
CA GLU A 671 -21.20 -21.83 3.28
C GLU A 671 -21.03 -22.95 4.33
N LEU A 672 -21.59 -24.14 4.07
CA LEU A 672 -21.34 -25.32 4.90
C LEU A 672 -19.91 -25.83 4.77
N VAL A 673 -19.25 -25.58 3.64
CA VAL A 673 -17.90 -26.06 3.33
C VAL A 673 -16.92 -24.95 2.96
N GLN A 674 -17.38 -23.71 2.77
CA GLN A 674 -16.57 -22.55 2.42
C GLN A 674 -16.94 -21.33 3.29
N TYR A 675 -16.02 -20.38 3.43
CA TYR A 675 -16.20 -19.20 4.29
C TYR A 675 -16.31 -17.90 3.48
N TYR A 676 -15.87 -17.96 2.23
CA TYR A 676 -15.99 -16.90 1.25
C TYR A 676 -16.32 -17.53 -0.10
N ARG A 677 -17.05 -16.79 -0.95
CA ARG A 677 -17.33 -17.17 -2.32
C ARG A 677 -17.25 -15.94 -3.21
N SER A 678 -16.32 -15.97 -4.15
CA SER A 678 -16.19 -14.95 -5.19
C SER A 678 -17.38 -14.95 -6.15
N GLY A 679 -17.60 -13.84 -6.85
CA GLY A 679 -18.56 -13.77 -7.95
C GLY A 679 -18.03 -14.29 -9.29
N SER A 680 -16.72 -14.51 -9.41
CA SER A 680 -16.04 -14.78 -10.69
C SER A 680 -15.44 -16.18 -10.84
N ASP A 681 -15.38 -16.99 -9.77
CA ASP A 681 -14.58 -18.22 -9.74
C ASP A 681 -15.33 -19.46 -10.28
N GLY A 682 -16.47 -19.26 -10.94
CA GLY A 682 -17.31 -20.33 -11.46
C GLY A 682 -16.79 -20.90 -12.79
N TYR A 683 -17.24 -22.12 -13.11
CA TYR A 683 -16.98 -22.84 -14.38
C TYR A 683 -15.50 -23.08 -14.70
N HIS A 684 -14.61 -22.91 -13.73
CA HIS A 684 -13.19 -23.15 -13.86
C HIS A 684 -12.70 -23.99 -12.67
N ILE A 685 -11.85 -24.97 -12.95
CA ILE A 685 -11.14 -25.75 -11.94
C ILE A 685 -9.66 -25.39 -12.06
N PRO A 686 -9.04 -24.80 -11.02
CA PRO A 686 -7.63 -24.45 -11.05
C PRO A 686 -6.74 -25.66 -11.39
N LYS A 687 -5.64 -25.42 -12.13
CA LYS A 687 -4.72 -26.49 -12.55
C LYS A 687 -4.11 -27.27 -11.37
N ASP A 688 -3.86 -26.59 -10.27
CA ASP A 688 -3.33 -27.08 -9.00
C ASP A 688 -4.43 -27.31 -7.95
N ALA A 689 -5.69 -27.46 -8.37
CA ALA A 689 -6.82 -27.67 -7.48
C ALA A 689 -6.60 -28.88 -6.55
N THR A 690 -6.81 -28.65 -5.26
CA THR A 690 -6.98 -29.71 -4.26
C THR A 690 -8.16 -30.61 -4.60
N ASP A 691 -8.22 -31.81 -4.01
CA ASP A 691 -9.34 -32.72 -4.23
C ASP A 691 -10.68 -32.10 -3.80
N PHE A 692 -10.68 -31.30 -2.74
CA PHE A 692 -11.85 -30.50 -2.37
C PHE A 692 -12.24 -29.51 -3.48
N GLN A 693 -11.31 -28.74 -4.03
CA GLN A 693 -11.62 -27.73 -5.06
C GLN A 693 -12.16 -28.37 -6.34
N LYS A 694 -11.62 -29.53 -6.74
CA LYS A 694 -12.16 -30.30 -7.88
C LYS A 694 -13.64 -30.65 -7.66
N GLU A 695 -14.00 -31.06 -6.45
CA GLU A 695 -15.40 -31.36 -6.11
C GLU A 695 -16.26 -30.11 -5.98
N TYR A 696 -15.73 -29.06 -5.36
CA TYR A 696 -16.42 -27.80 -5.13
C TYR A 696 -16.77 -27.07 -6.44
N TYR A 697 -15.87 -27.08 -7.43
CA TYR A 697 -16.09 -26.44 -8.73
C TYR A 697 -16.63 -27.39 -9.81
N GLY A 698 -16.39 -28.71 -9.70
CA GLY A 698 -16.77 -29.70 -10.71
C GLY A 698 -17.97 -30.60 -10.37
N ALA A 699 -18.43 -30.62 -9.11
CA ALA A 699 -19.58 -31.40 -8.65
C ALA A 699 -19.54 -32.91 -9.00
N TYR A 700 -18.35 -33.51 -9.09
CA TYR A 700 -18.17 -34.89 -9.57
C TYR A 700 -18.82 -35.92 -8.62
N LYS A 701 -18.62 -35.78 -7.31
CA LYS A 701 -19.21 -36.66 -6.29
C LYS A 701 -20.73 -36.59 -6.30
N ALA A 702 -21.30 -35.39 -6.42
CA ALA A 702 -22.75 -35.21 -6.52
C ALA A 702 -23.31 -35.95 -7.74
N GLN A 703 -22.67 -35.80 -8.91
CA GLN A 703 -23.06 -36.53 -10.12
C GLN A 703 -23.04 -38.05 -9.91
N ALA A 704 -21.97 -38.59 -9.31
CA ALA A 704 -21.86 -40.02 -9.05
C ALA A 704 -22.95 -40.54 -8.11
N TYR A 705 -23.39 -39.74 -7.12
CA TYR A 705 -24.47 -40.12 -6.22
C TYR A 705 -25.87 -39.98 -6.86
N PHE A 706 -26.08 -39.02 -7.77
CA PHE A 706 -27.29 -38.99 -8.59
C PHE A 706 -27.36 -40.22 -9.51
N GLU A 707 -26.24 -40.67 -10.06
CA GLU A 707 -26.19 -41.89 -10.86
C GLU A 707 -26.53 -43.13 -10.03
N LYS A 708 -25.96 -43.28 -8.83
CA LYS A 708 -26.34 -44.35 -7.89
C LYS A 708 -27.84 -44.32 -7.56
N ALA A 709 -28.41 -43.14 -7.34
CA ALA A 709 -29.84 -42.99 -7.11
C ALA A 709 -30.69 -43.43 -8.31
N MET A 710 -30.25 -43.06 -9.52
CA MET A 710 -30.88 -43.45 -10.77
C MET A 710 -30.86 -44.97 -10.94
N GLN A 711 -29.71 -45.61 -10.72
CA GLN A 711 -29.52 -47.05 -10.85
C GLN A 711 -30.34 -47.85 -9.81
N ALA A 712 -30.44 -47.35 -8.58
CA ALA A 712 -31.19 -47.98 -7.50
C ALA A 712 -32.73 -47.87 -7.62
N SER A 713 -33.24 -47.08 -8.56
CA SER A 713 -34.68 -46.88 -8.76
C SER A 713 -35.23 -47.65 -9.95
N THR A 714 -36.50 -48.02 -9.92
CA THR A 714 -37.26 -48.51 -11.08
C THR A 714 -38.23 -47.47 -11.63
N ASP A 715 -38.48 -46.37 -10.90
CA ASP A 715 -39.39 -45.29 -11.30
C ASP A 715 -38.76 -44.44 -12.42
N LYS A 716 -39.39 -44.49 -13.60
CA LYS A 716 -38.97 -43.75 -14.79
C LYS A 716 -38.96 -42.23 -14.59
N ASN A 717 -39.93 -41.68 -13.85
CA ASN A 717 -39.99 -40.24 -13.57
C ASN A 717 -38.88 -39.80 -12.60
N PHE A 718 -38.58 -40.61 -11.59
CA PHE A 718 -37.45 -40.36 -10.69
C PHE A 718 -36.09 -40.49 -11.39
N LYS A 719 -35.94 -41.46 -12.29
CA LYS A 719 -34.74 -41.59 -13.14
C LYS A 719 -34.53 -40.37 -14.02
N ALA A 720 -35.61 -39.85 -14.62
CA ALA A 720 -35.57 -38.60 -15.40
C ALA A 720 -35.01 -37.45 -14.55
N ARG A 721 -35.45 -37.34 -13.28
CA ARG A 721 -34.97 -36.34 -12.34
C ARG A 721 -33.49 -36.49 -11.99
N CYS A 722 -33.04 -37.70 -11.71
CA CYS A 722 -31.61 -37.97 -11.48
C CYS A 722 -30.76 -37.59 -12.69
N LEU A 723 -31.20 -37.95 -13.89
CA LEU A 723 -30.49 -37.67 -15.13
C LEU A 723 -30.37 -36.15 -15.40
N PHE A 724 -31.41 -35.37 -15.09
CA PHE A 724 -31.35 -33.91 -15.16
C PHE A 724 -30.34 -33.33 -14.16
N MET A 725 -30.31 -33.84 -12.93
CA MET A 725 -29.32 -33.39 -11.93
C MET A 725 -27.89 -33.78 -12.33
N MET A 726 -27.69 -34.94 -12.95
CA MET A 726 -26.40 -35.32 -13.56
C MET A 726 -26.02 -34.36 -14.70
N ALA A 727 -26.97 -33.97 -15.55
CA ALA A 727 -26.78 -32.96 -16.59
C ALA A 727 -26.34 -31.61 -16.00
N LYS A 728 -26.94 -31.21 -14.89
CA LYS A 728 -26.60 -30.00 -14.16
C LYS A 728 -25.16 -30.03 -13.63
N CYS A 729 -24.71 -31.17 -13.07
CA CYS A 729 -23.32 -31.36 -12.64
C CYS A 729 -22.34 -31.32 -13.82
N ALA A 730 -22.63 -32.05 -14.90
CA ALA A 730 -21.77 -32.10 -16.08
C ALA A 730 -21.56 -30.75 -16.76
N GLN A 731 -22.55 -29.85 -16.70
CA GLN A 731 -22.39 -28.49 -17.18
C GLN A 731 -21.25 -27.75 -16.47
N LYS A 732 -21.04 -28.01 -15.17
CA LYS A 732 -20.02 -27.34 -14.35
C LYS A 732 -18.61 -27.87 -14.58
N GLN A 733 -18.50 -29.00 -15.28
CA GLN A 733 -17.24 -29.68 -15.59
C GLN A 733 -16.64 -29.17 -16.91
N VAL A 734 -17.35 -28.31 -17.65
CA VAL A 734 -16.84 -27.69 -18.86
C VAL A 734 -15.93 -26.52 -18.46
N HIS A 735 -14.64 -26.63 -18.78
CA HIS A 735 -13.63 -25.63 -18.43
C HIS A 735 -13.85 -24.31 -19.18
N GLN A 736 -14.17 -23.25 -18.43
CA GLN A 736 -14.17 -21.89 -18.92
C GLN A 736 -12.73 -21.35 -18.91
N PRO A 737 -12.19 -20.91 -20.07
CA PRO A 737 -10.88 -20.30 -20.16
C PRO A 737 -10.73 -19.11 -19.22
N GLN A 738 -9.58 -18.97 -18.56
CA GLN A 738 -9.22 -17.83 -17.72
C GLN A 738 -8.15 -16.97 -18.39
N TYR A 739 -8.10 -15.68 -18.10
CA TYR A 739 -7.20 -14.75 -18.80
C TYR A 739 -5.72 -15.01 -18.52
N ASP A 740 -5.39 -15.39 -17.29
CA ASP A 740 -4.05 -15.73 -16.82
C ASP A 740 -3.46 -16.98 -17.51
N GLU A 741 -4.30 -17.91 -17.97
CA GLU A 741 -3.90 -19.08 -18.77
C GLU A 741 -3.19 -18.70 -20.09
N TYR A 742 -3.38 -17.45 -20.55
CA TYR A 742 -2.85 -16.94 -21.83
C TYR A 742 -1.75 -15.89 -21.66
N GLN A 743 -1.06 -15.86 -20.51
CA GLN A 743 0.04 -14.90 -20.25
C GLN A 743 -0.36 -13.45 -20.55
N THR A 744 -1.58 -13.08 -20.13
CA THR A 744 -2.19 -11.77 -20.39
C THR A 744 -2.27 -11.38 -21.88
N ASN A 745 -2.36 -12.37 -22.78
CA ASN A 745 -2.66 -12.16 -24.19
C ASN A 745 -4.17 -12.19 -24.46
N TRP A 746 -4.75 -11.01 -24.66
CA TRP A 746 -6.18 -10.84 -24.88
C TRP A 746 -6.72 -11.57 -26.11
N ASP A 747 -5.99 -11.55 -27.22
CA ASP A 747 -6.46 -12.13 -28.48
C ASP A 747 -6.58 -13.66 -28.39
N GLN A 748 -5.62 -14.30 -27.73
CA GLN A 748 -5.67 -15.76 -27.51
C GLN A 748 -6.80 -16.14 -26.55
N TYR A 749 -6.97 -15.38 -25.48
CA TYR A 749 -8.06 -15.56 -24.52
C TYR A 749 -9.44 -15.41 -25.20
N ASP A 750 -9.65 -14.37 -26.01
CA ASP A 750 -10.92 -14.13 -26.70
C ASP A 750 -11.29 -15.26 -27.66
N VAL A 751 -10.31 -15.80 -28.40
CA VAL A 751 -10.51 -16.98 -29.27
C VAL A 751 -10.91 -18.21 -28.45
N ALA A 752 -10.20 -18.49 -27.36
CA ALA A 752 -10.53 -19.62 -26.49
C ALA A 752 -11.93 -19.48 -25.87
N TYR A 753 -12.27 -18.28 -25.41
CA TYR A 753 -13.58 -17.98 -24.81
C TYR A 753 -14.73 -18.14 -25.83
N LYS A 754 -14.53 -17.75 -27.09
CA LYS A 754 -15.49 -18.00 -28.17
C LYS A 754 -15.70 -19.49 -28.44
N ASN A 755 -14.62 -20.28 -28.40
CA ASN A 755 -14.66 -21.74 -28.60
C ASN A 755 -15.30 -22.50 -27.42
N TYR A 756 -15.32 -21.91 -26.23
CA TYR A 756 -15.98 -22.49 -25.05
C TYR A 756 -17.51 -22.55 -25.20
N TRP A 757 -18.15 -21.53 -25.77
CA TRP A 757 -19.62 -21.44 -25.81
C TRP A 757 -20.33 -22.59 -26.54
N PRO A 758 -19.84 -23.10 -27.69
CA PRO A 758 -20.38 -24.31 -28.30
C PRO A 758 -20.30 -25.52 -27.36
N LEU A 759 -19.15 -25.76 -26.72
CA LEU A 759 -18.93 -26.88 -25.80
C LEU A 759 -19.83 -26.79 -24.57
N PHE A 760 -19.94 -25.60 -23.97
CA PHE A 760 -20.84 -25.35 -22.86
C PHE A 760 -22.32 -25.63 -23.22
N LYS A 761 -22.70 -25.45 -24.49
CA LYS A 761 -24.06 -25.71 -24.98
C LYS A 761 -24.34 -27.19 -25.25
N GLU A 762 -23.32 -28.05 -25.24
CA GLU A 762 -23.43 -29.47 -25.59
C GLU A 762 -23.42 -30.36 -24.34
N ASN A 763 -24.59 -30.52 -23.70
CA ASN A 763 -24.69 -31.37 -22.53
C ASN A 763 -24.79 -32.86 -22.90
N LYS A 764 -23.84 -33.66 -22.43
CA LYS A 764 -23.78 -35.11 -22.71
C LYS A 764 -25.01 -35.91 -22.29
N TYR A 765 -25.80 -35.43 -21.32
CA TYR A 765 -26.96 -36.17 -20.80
C TYR A 765 -28.30 -35.76 -21.44
N PHE A 766 -28.37 -34.60 -22.10
CA PHE A 766 -29.64 -34.09 -22.62
C PHE A 766 -30.21 -34.92 -23.78
N ALA A 767 -29.37 -35.52 -24.62
CA ALA A 767 -29.85 -36.39 -25.69
C ALA A 767 -30.63 -37.60 -25.12
N THR A 768 -30.06 -38.30 -24.14
CA THR A 768 -30.72 -39.40 -23.42
C THR A 768 -31.95 -38.91 -22.65
N PHE A 769 -31.87 -37.73 -22.01
CA PHE A 769 -32.99 -37.16 -21.26
C PHE A 769 -34.22 -36.89 -22.15
N VAL A 770 -34.01 -36.38 -23.36
CA VAL A 770 -35.08 -36.14 -24.34
C VAL A 770 -35.62 -37.45 -24.90
N ASN A 771 -34.74 -38.34 -25.39
CA ASN A 771 -35.15 -39.55 -26.10
C ASN A 771 -35.85 -40.55 -25.19
N ASP A 772 -35.30 -40.80 -24.00
CA ASP A 772 -35.74 -41.90 -23.15
C ASP A 772 -36.78 -41.46 -22.12
N TYR A 773 -36.77 -40.17 -21.74
CA TYR A 773 -37.58 -39.61 -20.65
C TYR A 773 -38.50 -38.46 -21.06
N GLY A 774 -38.58 -38.10 -22.34
CA GLY A 774 -39.40 -36.98 -22.85
C GLY A 774 -40.90 -37.04 -22.50
N ALA A 775 -41.43 -38.24 -22.25
CA ALA A 775 -42.83 -38.43 -21.86
C ALA A 775 -43.11 -38.28 -20.36
N THR A 776 -42.07 -38.18 -19.51
CA THR A 776 -42.23 -38.13 -18.05
C THR A 776 -42.78 -36.78 -17.59
N PRO A 777 -43.59 -36.74 -16.51
CA PRO A 777 -44.01 -35.48 -15.89
C PRO A 777 -42.84 -34.55 -15.56
N PHE A 778 -41.76 -35.10 -15.01
CA PHE A 778 -40.57 -34.32 -14.65
C PHE A 778 -39.87 -33.71 -15.87
N TYR A 779 -39.78 -34.41 -17.00
CA TYR A 779 -39.22 -33.81 -18.22
C TYR A 779 -39.99 -32.56 -18.64
N LYS A 780 -41.34 -32.59 -18.58
CA LYS A 780 -42.17 -31.43 -18.92
C LYS A 780 -41.91 -30.25 -17.97
N GLU A 781 -41.77 -30.52 -16.68
CA GLU A 781 -41.37 -29.51 -15.68
C GLU A 781 -40.00 -28.91 -16.03
N ALA A 782 -38.99 -29.76 -16.20
CA ALA A 782 -37.62 -29.34 -16.52
C ALA A 782 -37.55 -28.52 -17.82
N TYR A 783 -38.25 -28.94 -18.88
CA TYR A 783 -38.31 -28.22 -20.17
C TYR A 783 -38.95 -26.84 -20.01
N ASN A 784 -40.01 -26.73 -19.21
CA ASN A 784 -40.69 -25.44 -18.98
C ASN A 784 -39.88 -24.51 -18.07
N SER A 785 -39.04 -25.04 -17.18
CA SER A 785 -38.27 -24.24 -16.22
C SER A 785 -36.83 -23.92 -16.66
N CYS A 786 -36.20 -24.78 -17.48
CA CYS A 786 -34.78 -24.67 -17.83
C CYS A 786 -34.57 -24.15 -19.26
N SER A 787 -34.10 -22.91 -19.41
CA SER A 787 -33.75 -22.33 -20.72
C SER A 787 -32.65 -23.12 -21.43
N TYR A 788 -31.64 -23.57 -20.69
CA TYR A 788 -30.51 -24.34 -21.22
C TYR A 788 -30.96 -25.64 -21.91
N LEU A 789 -31.91 -26.37 -21.30
CA LEU A 789 -32.51 -27.55 -21.91
C LEU A 789 -33.34 -27.20 -23.16
N ARG A 790 -34.14 -26.12 -23.11
CA ARG A 790 -34.91 -25.68 -24.29
C ARG A 790 -34.02 -25.29 -25.46
N ASP A 791 -32.92 -24.59 -25.20
CA ASP A 791 -31.99 -24.16 -26.23
C ASP A 791 -31.27 -25.36 -26.86
N PHE A 792 -30.95 -26.38 -26.08
CA PHE A 792 -30.43 -27.65 -26.59
C PHE A 792 -31.45 -28.34 -27.51
N VAL A 793 -32.72 -28.41 -27.11
CA VAL A 793 -33.78 -29.06 -27.90
C VAL A 793 -34.07 -28.30 -29.20
N LYS A 794 -34.09 -26.95 -29.17
CA LYS A 794 -34.36 -26.09 -30.34
C LYS A 794 -33.23 -26.03 -31.38
N LYS A 795 -32.01 -26.42 -31.01
CA LYS A 795 -30.85 -26.47 -31.91
C LYS A 795 -30.87 -27.70 -32.83
N LYS A 796 -31.65 -28.71 -32.50
CA LYS A 796 -32.04 -29.79 -33.41
C LYS A 796 -33.28 -29.36 -34.18
#